data_AF-A0A3D9ZBJ3-F1
#
_entry.id   AF-A0A3D9ZBJ3-F1
#
_cell.length_a   1.000
_cell.length_b   1.000
_cell.length_c   1.000
_cell.angle_alpha   90.00
_cell.angle_beta   90.00
_cell.angle_gamma   90.00
#
_symmetry.space_group_name_H-M   'P 1'
#
loop_
_entity.id
_entity.type
_entity.pdbx_description
1 polymer ?
#
loop_
_entity_poly.entity_id
_entity_poly.type
_entity_poly.pdbx_seq_one_letter_code
_entity_poly.pdbx_strand_id
1 'polypeptide(L)'
;MPSIRTLLATTAAALSLVLVSSSAVAAPAGPPSRPPAGPGPDTSLATHTYAYADAPVGQPLKGFAPYYFPGDNLSTKYPGGLTWSYFALNEVMKDPSSCSVFDWSVFEKALDEAAVWGRQVAFRFYVEYPGGSGTHPGNGIPPCLNGKMALRTNGFWGTVSPDYDDPDVVAALVSFINAFAARYDHAGPGGTADPRIGFMTMGLVGLWGEWHTWPYDRDLADGYPNLMPTDTTIRTIMGAFDSAFSNIQIETRYPLAGTENANIGFHDDSWPYKEWRGNALKGMTLPVSMGGWDDAFLQLQLNTGTENRWITNSIGGEARPEIQGSLYANWPGGSGQVDDVLAATELTHISWMINQTGAGGYSATDPKVSAGVRKMGYNLHIPQANFNSTASGTFKVGVTMQNDGVAPFYYPWTTVIGLRDASGAIVKTWDTSWDLRQVQPLKVRAFPDWNVGANPTYLDFGRPVNFSANLSTAGVPAGSYSLVLKVRNPLETVTPAVLRARPAASRLTDWIIDQWRPALPLSFANANQGTDGWVNLGNLSTGSCTGDCTAPSAPSGLAVSGVTNTSVSLSWTASTDNVGVTGYQVFRDGLLVGSPTTTSYTDTGRSPGQTYQYTVRARDAAGNVSGPSATVSGTTSGCAGDCTAPSAPTLSSTGKTDTTVSLSWTGSTDNVGVTGYEVFRGGTLVGSPTGTTFTDTGLTASTAYSYTVKARDAAGNRSAASNAVAVTTNAGTPPPTGLVLDNFDGTPAYPSAALNDLNKWTGANCFLDGGGSGVVTGGALSLRYNNCGWFGSDVGVDLSAYTYLVVRVKGLAGGEQSHFNLGFGGSTKVFGDFTLDGGGHPVITTAYQDIRIPMAANGINRNSPSQLAMGFWYGGNSTISIDNISFQ
;
A
#
# COMPACT_ATOMS: atom_id res chain seq x y z
N MET A 1 58.04 -11.22 16.14
CA MET A 1 57.51 -12.05 15.03
C MET A 1 58.54 -13.13 14.72
N PRO A 2 58.20 -14.37 14.30
CA PRO A 2 56.90 -15.08 14.38
C PRO A 2 57.01 -16.59 14.85
N SER A 3 55.84 -17.24 15.01
CA SER A 3 55.50 -18.60 14.50
C SER A 3 55.88 -19.93 15.24
N ILE A 4 54.82 -20.57 15.76
CA ILE A 4 54.33 -21.97 15.48
C ILE A 4 54.81 -23.19 16.32
N ARG A 5 53.78 -23.96 16.78
CA ARG A 5 53.61 -25.44 16.97
C ARG A 5 53.69 -26.10 18.37
N THR A 6 52.50 -26.59 18.77
CA THR A 6 52.13 -27.90 19.36
C THR A 6 52.51 -28.25 20.81
N LEU A 7 51.51 -28.53 21.65
CA LEU A 7 51.56 -29.66 22.57
C LEU A 7 50.17 -30.28 22.78
N LEU A 8 50.14 -31.62 22.72
CA LEU A 8 48.99 -32.50 22.88
C LEU A 8 48.57 -32.65 24.35
N ALA A 9 47.24 -32.80 24.51
CA ALA A 9 46.49 -33.74 25.36
C ALA A 9 47.00 -34.11 26.77
N THR A 10 46.15 -33.83 27.76
CA THR A 10 45.55 -34.84 28.66
C THR A 10 44.54 -34.16 29.58
N THR A 11 43.25 -34.55 29.55
CA THR A 11 42.43 -34.68 30.76
C THR A 11 41.24 -35.61 30.52
N ALA A 12 41.19 -36.60 31.40
CA ALA A 12 40.23 -37.68 31.63
C ALA A 12 38.76 -37.42 31.26
N ALA A 13 38.18 -38.41 30.58
CA ALA A 13 36.74 -38.62 30.49
C ALA A 13 36.20 -39.06 31.86
N ALA A 14 35.34 -38.23 32.47
CA ALA A 14 34.43 -38.66 33.51
C ALA A 14 33.11 -39.06 32.83
N LEU A 15 32.85 -40.37 32.78
CA LEU A 15 31.60 -40.94 32.30
C LEU A 15 30.51 -40.71 33.37
N SER A 16 29.89 -39.52 33.35
CA SER A 16 28.64 -39.31 34.09
C SER A 16 27.51 -39.95 33.29
N LEU A 17 27.05 -41.10 33.76
CA LEU A 17 25.83 -41.75 33.31
C LEU A 17 24.66 -40.79 33.59
N VAL A 18 24.30 -39.96 32.60
CA VAL A 18 23.07 -39.17 32.65
C VAL A 18 21.93 -40.15 32.50
N LEU A 19 21.37 -40.56 33.64
CA LEU A 19 20.01 -41.08 33.69
C LEU A 19 19.14 -40.06 32.98
N VAL A 20 18.56 -40.45 31.86
CA VAL A 20 17.50 -39.71 31.17
C VAL A 20 16.34 -39.63 32.16
N SER A 21 16.31 -38.56 32.96
CA SER A 21 15.13 -38.18 33.70
C SER A 21 14.09 -37.83 32.64
N SER A 22 13.02 -38.62 32.56
CA SER A 22 11.78 -38.20 31.93
C SER A 22 11.48 -36.78 32.40
N SER A 23 11.56 -35.81 31.49
CA SER A 23 11.23 -34.41 31.77
C SER A 23 9.81 -34.37 32.32
N ALA A 24 9.68 -34.10 33.61
CA ALA A 24 8.38 -33.84 34.21
C ALA A 24 7.74 -32.69 33.42
N VAL A 25 6.48 -32.87 33.00
CA VAL A 25 5.67 -31.80 32.40
C VAL A 25 5.73 -30.61 33.36
N ALA A 26 6.10 -29.44 32.86
CA ALA A 26 6.13 -28.24 33.70
C ALA A 26 4.70 -27.95 34.15
N ALA A 27 4.52 -27.59 35.42
CA ALA A 27 3.22 -27.15 35.89
C ALA A 27 2.86 -25.80 35.24
N PRO A 28 1.56 -25.49 35.07
CA PRO A 28 1.11 -24.16 34.65
C PRO A 28 1.81 -23.06 35.47
N ALA A 29 2.24 -21.99 34.81
CA ALA A 29 2.88 -20.84 35.46
C ALA A 29 1.93 -20.13 36.44
N GLY A 30 0.62 -20.26 36.22
CA GLY A 30 -0.40 -19.61 37.04
C GLY A 30 -0.65 -18.16 36.64
N PRO A 31 -1.54 -17.45 37.38
CA PRO A 31 -1.84 -16.07 37.08
C PRO A 31 -0.59 -15.18 37.15
N PRO A 32 -0.35 -14.30 36.16
CA PRO A 32 0.82 -13.43 36.19
C PRO A 32 0.69 -12.38 37.29
N SER A 33 1.83 -12.02 37.89
CA SER A 33 1.85 -10.99 38.94
C SER A 33 1.45 -9.63 38.39
N ARG A 34 0.59 -8.93 39.13
CA ARG A 34 0.18 -7.57 38.79
C ARG A 34 1.39 -6.63 38.67
N PRO A 35 1.55 -5.85 37.58
CA PRO A 35 2.60 -4.84 37.51
C PRO A 35 2.52 -3.85 38.68
N PRO A 36 3.68 -3.35 39.18
CA PRO A 36 3.71 -2.34 40.22
C PRO A 36 2.88 -1.11 39.84
N ALA A 37 2.27 -0.46 40.83
CA ALA A 37 1.60 0.80 40.58
C ALA A 37 2.63 1.87 40.19
N GLY A 38 2.42 2.51 39.04
CA GLY A 38 3.14 3.71 38.66
C GLY A 38 2.74 4.91 39.52
N PRO A 39 3.36 6.08 39.28
CA PRO A 39 2.95 7.32 39.93
C PRO A 39 1.47 7.62 39.65
N GLY A 40 0.80 8.28 40.59
CA GLY A 40 -0.57 8.78 40.40
C GLY A 40 -0.61 9.99 39.44
N PRO A 41 -1.81 10.38 38.98
CA PRO A 41 -1.98 11.63 38.24
C PRO A 41 -1.53 12.84 39.07
N ASP A 42 -0.98 13.86 38.42
CA ASP A 42 -0.57 15.08 39.11
C ASP A 42 -1.79 15.93 39.48
N THR A 43 -2.19 15.86 40.75
CA THR A 43 -3.37 16.55 41.27
C THR A 43 -3.17 18.05 41.45
N SER A 44 -1.97 18.59 41.22
CA SER A 44 -1.71 20.03 41.21
C SER A 44 -2.10 20.72 39.89
N LEU A 45 -2.37 19.94 38.85
CA LEU A 45 -2.78 20.42 37.53
C LEU A 45 -4.29 20.25 37.34
N ALA A 46 -4.89 21.06 36.47
CA ALA A 46 -6.29 20.87 36.09
C ALA A 46 -6.50 19.52 35.38
N THR A 47 -7.53 18.78 35.80
CA THR A 47 -7.91 17.49 35.21
C THR A 47 -8.91 17.69 34.07
N HIS A 48 -8.61 17.10 32.92
CA HIS A 48 -9.49 17.01 31.76
C HIS A 48 -9.86 15.56 31.57
N THR A 49 -11.16 15.25 31.49
CA THR A 49 -11.66 13.88 31.33
C THR A 49 -12.19 13.65 29.93
N TYR A 50 -12.08 12.42 29.44
CA TYR A 50 -12.50 12.06 28.09
C TYR A 50 -13.47 10.90 28.10
N ALA A 51 -14.46 10.97 27.22
CA ALA A 51 -15.42 9.89 27.05
C ALA A 51 -14.81 8.76 26.20
N TYR A 52 -15.07 7.53 26.62
CA TYR A 52 -14.79 6.35 25.82
C TYR A 52 -15.62 6.36 24.53
N ALA A 53 -15.01 5.93 23.43
CA ALA A 53 -15.71 5.52 22.23
C ALA A 53 -14.95 4.36 21.58
N ASP A 54 -15.63 3.50 20.83
CA ASP A 54 -14.95 2.41 20.15
C ASP A 54 -13.87 2.93 19.20
N ALA A 55 -12.66 2.36 19.31
CA ALA A 55 -11.59 2.65 18.37
C ALA A 55 -11.98 2.16 16.95
N PRO A 56 -11.44 2.77 15.88
CA PRO A 56 -11.57 2.24 14.52
C PRO A 56 -11.11 0.78 14.45
N VAL A 57 -11.75 -0.02 13.58
CA VAL A 57 -11.40 -1.44 13.40
C VAL A 57 -10.05 -1.59 12.69
N GLY A 58 -9.75 -0.71 11.72
CA GLY A 58 -8.44 -0.62 11.09
C GLY A 58 -7.40 -0.02 12.03
N GLN A 59 -6.52 -0.85 12.56
CA GLN A 59 -5.47 -0.48 13.50
C GLN A 59 -4.14 -1.08 13.04
N PRO A 60 -3.01 -0.40 13.23
CA PRO A 60 -1.71 -0.98 12.92
C PRO A 60 -1.40 -2.14 13.87
N LEU A 61 -0.67 -3.15 13.38
CA LEU A 61 -0.10 -4.24 14.19
C LEU A 61 -1.12 -5.08 14.99
N LYS A 62 -2.40 -5.07 14.64
CA LYS A 62 -3.43 -5.95 15.21
C LYS A 62 -4.54 -6.29 14.23
N GLY A 63 -5.36 -7.27 14.58
CA GLY A 63 -6.51 -7.69 13.78
C GLY A 63 -6.13 -8.59 12.61
N PHE A 64 -6.90 -8.55 11.52
CA PHE A 64 -6.67 -9.47 10.41
C PHE A 64 -5.51 -9.04 9.50
N ALA A 65 -4.78 -10.05 9.03
CA ALA A 65 -3.75 -10.00 8.01
C ALA A 65 -4.22 -10.81 6.78
N PRO A 66 -4.90 -10.18 5.80
CA PRO A 66 -5.14 -10.80 4.50
C PRO A 66 -3.82 -11.09 3.78
N TYR A 67 -3.82 -12.10 2.90
CA TYR A 67 -2.68 -12.40 2.04
C TYR A 67 -2.39 -11.21 1.12
N TYR A 68 -1.11 -10.94 0.99
CA TYR A 68 -0.54 -10.04 0.01
C TYR A 68 -0.36 -10.78 -1.32
N PHE A 69 -0.92 -10.23 -2.39
CA PHE A 69 -0.54 -10.56 -3.76
C PHE A 69 -0.01 -9.31 -4.47
N PRO A 70 1.01 -9.42 -5.32
CA PRO A 70 1.51 -8.28 -6.09
C PRO A 70 0.42 -7.65 -6.95
N GLY A 71 0.25 -6.33 -6.84
CA GLY A 71 -0.78 -5.54 -7.52
C GLY A 71 -2.12 -5.45 -6.78
N ASP A 72 -2.25 -6.03 -5.57
CA ASP A 72 -3.51 -6.04 -4.84
C ASP A 72 -3.95 -4.64 -4.37
N ASN A 73 -5.27 -4.42 -4.41
CA ASN A 73 -5.89 -3.27 -3.76
C ASN A 73 -6.32 -3.62 -2.32
N LEU A 74 -5.44 -3.32 -1.37
CA LEU A 74 -5.66 -3.64 0.06
C LEU A 74 -6.71 -2.76 0.76
N SER A 75 -7.27 -1.75 0.09
CA SER A 75 -8.43 -1.01 0.62
C SER A 75 -9.74 -1.80 0.55
N THR A 76 -9.78 -2.82 -0.31
CA THR A 76 -10.94 -3.73 -0.44
C THR A 76 -10.96 -4.86 0.59
N LYS A 77 -9.88 -5.03 1.35
CA LYS A 77 -9.72 -6.08 2.36
C LYS A 77 -10.14 -5.56 3.74
N TYR A 78 -11.38 -5.84 4.13
CA TYR A 78 -11.97 -5.45 5.40
C TYR A 78 -12.23 -6.64 6.34
N PRO A 79 -11.93 -6.53 7.65
CA PRO A 79 -11.14 -5.49 8.31
C PRO A 79 -9.65 -5.87 8.34
N GLY A 80 -8.88 -5.53 7.30
CA GLY A 80 -7.43 -5.70 7.36
C GLY A 80 -6.78 -4.58 8.19
N GLY A 81 -5.84 -4.92 9.08
CA GLY A 81 -4.89 -4.00 9.73
C GLY A 81 -3.44 -4.23 9.29
N LEU A 82 -3.13 -5.47 8.93
CA LEU A 82 -1.83 -5.95 8.46
C LEU A 82 -1.96 -6.57 7.06
N THR A 83 -0.87 -7.12 6.55
CA THR A 83 -0.84 -8.05 5.43
C THR A 83 -0.04 -9.29 5.81
N TRP A 84 -0.31 -10.41 5.15
CA TRP A 84 0.40 -11.67 5.34
C TRP A 84 1.08 -12.12 4.06
N SER A 85 2.30 -12.66 4.12
CA SER A 85 2.92 -13.29 2.94
C SER A 85 3.91 -14.40 3.30
N TYR A 86 4.04 -15.35 2.38
CA TYR A 86 5.06 -16.39 2.41
C TYR A 86 6.18 -16.04 1.44
N PHE A 87 7.41 -16.43 1.76
CA PHE A 87 8.56 -16.28 0.88
C PHE A 87 9.37 -17.57 0.88
N ALA A 88 9.70 -18.10 -0.29
CA ALA A 88 10.62 -19.23 -0.36
C ALA A 88 12.05 -18.74 -0.12
N LEU A 89 12.82 -19.52 0.65
CA LEU A 89 14.19 -19.14 1.00
C LEU A 89 15.08 -18.99 -0.24
N ASN A 90 14.88 -19.81 -1.27
CA ASN A 90 15.61 -19.71 -2.55
C ASN A 90 15.25 -18.51 -3.42
N GLU A 91 14.17 -17.78 -3.12
CA GLU A 91 13.88 -16.50 -3.80
C GLU A 91 14.79 -15.38 -3.30
N VAL A 92 15.47 -15.60 -2.19
CA VAL A 92 16.44 -14.67 -1.60
C VAL A 92 17.86 -15.24 -1.63
N MET A 93 18.03 -16.53 -1.33
CA MET A 93 19.31 -17.24 -1.41
C MET A 93 19.50 -17.86 -2.80
N LYS A 94 19.76 -17.03 -3.81
CA LYS A 94 19.81 -17.43 -5.23
C LYS A 94 21.18 -17.91 -5.72
N ASP A 95 22.25 -17.54 -5.03
CA ASP A 95 23.61 -17.82 -5.48
C ASP A 95 23.94 -19.32 -5.32
N PRO A 96 24.23 -20.07 -6.41
CA PRO A 96 24.53 -21.50 -6.31
C PRO A 96 25.90 -21.79 -5.69
N SER A 97 26.78 -20.79 -5.58
CA SER A 97 28.13 -20.93 -5.04
C SER A 97 28.24 -20.54 -3.57
N SER A 98 27.29 -19.75 -3.04
CA SER A 98 27.37 -19.20 -1.68
C SER A 98 26.01 -19.08 -1.00
N CYS A 99 25.87 -19.71 0.17
CA CYS A 99 24.69 -19.54 1.03
C CYS A 99 24.70 -18.23 1.86
N SER A 100 25.59 -17.30 1.55
CA SER A 100 25.70 -16.02 2.26
C SER A 100 25.54 -14.79 1.36
N VAL A 101 25.10 -15.00 0.11
CA VAL A 101 24.75 -13.94 -0.84
C VAL A 101 23.23 -13.90 -0.99
N PHE A 102 22.64 -12.73 -0.77
CA PHE A 102 21.19 -12.56 -0.67
C PHE A 102 20.67 -11.50 -1.64
N ASP A 103 19.63 -11.86 -2.39
CA ASP A 103 18.84 -10.96 -3.22
C ASP A 103 17.49 -10.68 -2.55
N TRP A 104 17.38 -9.53 -1.90
CA TRP A 104 16.19 -9.15 -1.16
C TRP A 104 15.07 -8.54 -2.02
N SER A 105 15.24 -8.47 -3.34
CA SER A 105 14.36 -7.68 -4.22
C SER A 105 12.88 -8.09 -4.16
N VAL A 106 12.59 -9.39 -4.03
CA VAL A 106 11.20 -9.88 -3.90
C VAL A 106 10.56 -9.41 -2.59
N PHE A 107 11.32 -9.47 -1.50
CA PHE A 107 10.86 -9.09 -0.17
C PHE A 107 10.72 -7.56 -0.06
N GLU A 108 11.68 -6.79 -0.58
CA GLU A 108 11.62 -5.33 -0.62
C GLU A 108 10.39 -4.81 -1.35
N LYS A 109 10.03 -5.43 -2.48
CA LYS A 109 8.83 -5.05 -3.24
C LYS A 109 7.55 -5.30 -2.43
N ALA A 110 7.46 -6.43 -1.75
CA ALA A 110 6.30 -6.74 -0.90
C ALA A 110 6.18 -5.75 0.27
N LEU A 111 7.29 -5.42 0.94
CA LEU A 111 7.31 -4.42 2.02
C LEU A 111 6.92 -3.02 1.52
N ASP A 112 7.48 -2.59 0.38
CA ASP A 112 7.16 -1.28 -0.20
C ASP A 112 5.70 -1.20 -0.67
N GLU A 113 5.14 -2.29 -1.21
CA GLU A 113 3.76 -2.31 -1.69
C GLU A 113 2.74 -2.35 -0.54
N ALA A 114 3.02 -3.08 0.55
CA ALA A 114 2.21 -2.98 1.76
C ALA A 114 2.23 -1.55 2.35
N ALA A 115 3.40 -0.90 2.32
CA ALA A 115 3.57 0.48 2.77
C ALA A 115 2.79 1.50 1.91
N VAL A 116 2.66 1.26 0.60
CA VAL A 116 1.76 2.04 -0.28
C VAL A 116 0.33 2.03 0.27
N TRP A 117 -0.13 0.94 0.87
CA TRP A 117 -1.47 0.86 1.46
C TRP A 117 -1.53 1.29 2.93
N GLY A 118 -0.45 1.84 3.47
CA GLY A 118 -0.36 2.29 4.86
C GLY A 118 -0.32 1.14 5.88
N ARG A 119 0.13 -0.05 5.45
CA ARG A 119 0.10 -1.30 6.23
C ARG A 119 1.51 -1.86 6.42
N GLN A 120 1.69 -2.57 7.53
CA GLN A 120 2.87 -3.41 7.76
C GLN A 120 2.63 -4.86 7.31
N VAL A 121 3.73 -5.58 7.09
CA VAL A 121 3.74 -6.99 6.69
C VAL A 121 4.03 -7.88 7.89
N ALA A 122 3.19 -8.90 8.09
CA ALA A 122 3.53 -10.11 8.80
C ALA A 122 3.92 -11.19 7.77
N PHE A 123 4.93 -12.01 8.04
CA PHE A 123 5.41 -12.97 7.03
C PHE A 123 6.05 -14.23 7.59
N ARG A 124 6.31 -15.19 6.71
CA ARG A 124 7.10 -16.39 6.95
C ARG A 124 8.03 -16.68 5.78
N PHE A 125 9.28 -17.07 6.07
CA PHE A 125 10.14 -17.72 5.10
C PHE A 125 10.03 -19.24 5.22
N TYR A 126 10.01 -19.97 4.10
CA TYR A 126 9.92 -21.43 4.11
C TYR A 126 10.96 -22.09 3.20
N VAL A 127 11.22 -23.37 3.45
CA VAL A 127 12.04 -24.23 2.59
C VAL A 127 11.20 -25.29 1.87
N GLU A 128 10.11 -25.74 2.50
CA GLU A 128 9.19 -26.76 1.99
C GLU A 128 7.76 -26.19 1.91
N TYR A 129 7.11 -26.30 0.73
CA TYR A 129 5.72 -25.83 0.54
C TYR A 129 4.96 -26.68 -0.49
N PRO A 130 3.74 -27.15 -0.20
CA PRO A 130 3.00 -28.03 -1.10
C PRO A 130 2.42 -27.33 -2.33
N GLY A 131 2.39 -28.05 -3.44
CA GLY A 131 1.59 -27.71 -4.62
C GLY A 131 2.06 -26.51 -5.44
N GLY A 132 3.09 -25.76 -5.02
CA GLY A 132 3.67 -24.61 -5.73
C GLY A 132 2.61 -23.72 -6.39
N SER A 133 2.06 -22.75 -5.66
CA SER A 133 0.82 -22.02 -6.02
C SER A 133 0.87 -21.13 -7.27
N GLY A 134 1.95 -21.18 -8.07
CA GLY A 134 2.21 -20.27 -9.19
C GLY A 134 2.64 -18.86 -8.76
N THR A 135 2.32 -18.45 -7.52
CA THR A 135 2.83 -17.22 -6.88
C THR A 135 4.02 -17.48 -5.95
N HIS A 136 4.20 -18.72 -5.49
CA HIS A 136 5.37 -19.14 -4.70
C HIS A 136 5.88 -20.52 -5.15
N PRO A 137 7.20 -20.75 -5.18
CA PRO A 137 7.75 -22.03 -5.64
C PRO A 137 7.53 -23.13 -4.60
N GLY A 138 7.12 -24.34 -5.04
CA GLY A 138 6.93 -25.48 -4.12
C GLY A 138 8.23 -25.99 -3.48
N ASN A 139 9.37 -25.76 -4.14
CA ASN A 139 10.69 -26.04 -3.58
C ASN A 139 11.37 -24.72 -3.19
N GLY A 140 11.59 -24.50 -1.90
CA GLY A 140 12.28 -23.34 -1.35
C GLY A 140 13.75 -23.58 -1.01
N ILE A 141 14.30 -24.76 -1.31
CA ILE A 141 15.69 -25.12 -0.99
C ILE A 141 16.68 -24.24 -1.77
N PRO A 142 17.59 -23.52 -1.09
CA PRO A 142 18.62 -22.70 -1.74
C PRO A 142 19.51 -23.51 -2.70
N PRO A 143 19.81 -23.01 -3.92
CA PRO A 143 20.66 -23.71 -4.88
C PRO A 143 22.08 -23.98 -4.37
N CYS A 144 22.58 -23.17 -3.42
CA CYS A 144 23.89 -23.36 -2.79
C CYS A 144 24.02 -24.67 -2.00
N LEU A 145 22.90 -25.33 -1.68
CA LEU A 145 22.85 -26.61 -0.99
C LEU A 145 22.81 -27.80 -1.96
N ASN A 146 22.55 -27.59 -3.25
CA ASN A 146 22.40 -28.69 -4.22
C ASN A 146 23.58 -29.66 -4.19
N GLY A 147 23.28 -30.94 -3.89
CA GLY A 147 24.28 -32.01 -3.83
C GLY A 147 25.11 -32.07 -2.55
N LYS A 148 24.81 -31.27 -1.52
CA LYS A 148 25.54 -31.25 -0.24
C LYS A 148 24.87 -32.02 0.90
N MET A 149 23.54 -32.08 0.86
CA MET A 149 22.70 -32.71 1.89
C MET A 149 21.80 -33.80 1.29
N ALA A 150 21.30 -34.69 2.15
CA ALA A 150 20.24 -35.61 1.77
C ALA A 150 18.91 -34.84 1.57
N LEU A 151 18.14 -35.26 0.57
CA LEU A 151 16.77 -34.80 0.36
C LEU A 151 15.81 -35.86 0.90
N ARG A 152 14.77 -35.40 1.59
CA ARG A 152 13.71 -36.19 2.20
C ARG A 152 12.41 -35.89 1.47
N THR A 153 11.69 -36.94 1.06
CA THR A 153 10.43 -36.79 0.33
C THR A 153 9.26 -37.00 1.28
N ASN A 154 8.37 -36.02 1.37
CA ASN A 154 7.07 -36.18 2.00
C ASN A 154 6.08 -36.64 0.91
N GLY A 155 5.89 -37.95 0.83
CA GLY A 155 5.04 -38.56 -0.21
C GLY A 155 3.55 -38.22 -0.08
N PHE A 156 3.09 -37.76 1.09
CA PHE A 156 1.69 -37.39 1.31
C PHE A 156 1.37 -36.07 0.61
N TRP A 157 2.24 -35.08 0.77
CA TRP A 157 2.07 -33.73 0.21
C TRP A 157 2.77 -33.53 -1.13
N GLY A 158 3.58 -34.50 -1.56
CA GLY A 158 4.39 -34.40 -2.78
C GLY A 158 5.49 -33.34 -2.66
N THR A 159 6.00 -33.12 -1.45
CA THR A 159 7.02 -32.11 -1.15
C THR A 159 8.39 -32.75 -0.89
N VAL A 160 9.43 -31.94 -0.99
CA VAL A 160 10.82 -32.32 -0.71
C VAL A 160 11.41 -31.32 0.28
N SER A 161 12.02 -31.84 1.34
CA SER A 161 12.77 -31.07 2.34
C SER A 161 14.22 -31.51 2.40
N PRO A 162 15.14 -30.63 2.84
CA PRO A 162 16.49 -31.06 3.19
C PRO A 162 16.47 -31.87 4.49
N ASP A 163 17.51 -32.65 4.71
CA ASP A 163 17.84 -33.10 6.06
C ASP A 163 18.17 -31.88 6.93
N TYR A 164 17.26 -31.51 7.83
CA TYR A 164 17.43 -30.34 8.69
C TYR A 164 18.57 -30.50 9.71
N ASP A 165 19.02 -31.72 10.02
CA ASP A 165 20.18 -31.97 10.89
C ASP A 165 21.52 -31.91 10.14
N ASP A 166 21.50 -31.75 8.80
CA ASP A 166 22.72 -31.61 8.01
C ASP A 166 23.47 -30.30 8.38
N PRO A 167 24.77 -30.36 8.71
CA PRO A 167 25.54 -29.18 9.11
C PRO A 167 25.54 -28.04 8.08
N ASP A 168 25.52 -28.34 6.78
CA ASP A 168 25.49 -27.32 5.72
C ASP A 168 24.13 -26.62 5.68
N VAL A 169 23.05 -27.36 5.93
CA VAL A 169 21.69 -26.81 6.04
C VAL A 169 21.60 -25.89 7.24
N VAL A 170 22.03 -26.35 8.43
CA VAL A 170 22.02 -25.53 9.65
C VAL A 170 22.85 -24.26 9.46
N ALA A 171 24.03 -24.36 8.86
CA ALA A 171 24.88 -23.20 8.58
C ALA A 171 24.20 -22.21 7.61
N ALA A 172 23.53 -22.69 6.57
CA ALA A 172 22.79 -21.83 5.63
C ALA A 172 21.62 -21.11 6.31
N LEU A 173 20.84 -21.81 7.14
CA LEU A 173 19.72 -21.20 7.89
C LEU A 173 20.22 -20.14 8.87
N VAL A 174 21.27 -20.42 9.64
CA VAL A 174 21.88 -19.45 10.57
C VAL A 174 22.48 -18.26 9.82
N SER A 175 23.10 -18.48 8.65
CA SER A 175 23.59 -17.39 7.80
C SER A 175 22.45 -16.47 7.35
N PHE A 176 21.30 -17.04 6.94
CA PHE A 176 20.12 -16.26 6.57
C PHE A 176 19.57 -15.46 7.76
N ILE A 177 19.38 -16.09 8.92
CA ILE A 177 18.85 -15.47 10.14
C ILE A 177 19.66 -14.22 10.50
N ASN A 178 21.00 -14.36 10.56
CA ASN A 178 21.89 -13.26 10.90
C ASN A 178 21.87 -12.15 9.84
N ALA A 179 21.88 -12.50 8.56
CA ALA A 179 21.83 -11.52 7.47
C ALA A 179 20.50 -10.77 7.44
N PHE A 180 19.38 -11.44 7.71
CA PHE A 180 18.06 -10.83 7.80
C PHE A 180 18.01 -9.84 8.96
N ALA A 181 18.40 -10.28 10.17
CA ALA A 181 18.37 -9.42 11.35
C ALA A 181 19.25 -8.18 11.16
N ALA A 182 20.49 -8.36 10.68
CA ALA A 182 21.39 -7.24 10.38
C ALA A 182 20.78 -6.25 9.37
N ARG A 183 19.98 -6.74 8.42
CA ARG A 183 19.37 -5.92 7.37
C ARG A 183 18.06 -5.26 7.79
N TYR A 184 17.24 -5.89 8.62
CA TYR A 184 15.85 -5.48 8.86
C TYR A 184 15.50 -5.29 10.34
N ASP A 185 16.13 -6.00 11.28
CA ASP A 185 15.91 -5.80 12.72
C ASP A 185 16.68 -4.58 13.24
N HIS A 186 17.85 -4.31 12.64
CA HIS A 186 18.78 -3.24 13.06
C HIS A 186 18.93 -2.13 12.01
N ALA A 187 18.01 -2.07 11.05
CA ALA A 187 18.13 -1.30 9.80
C ALA A 187 17.91 0.21 9.94
N GLY A 188 17.05 0.60 10.89
CA GLY A 188 16.53 1.96 11.02
C GLY A 188 17.46 2.90 11.78
N PRO A 189 17.24 4.22 11.69
CA PRO A 189 17.99 5.21 12.46
C PRO A 189 17.98 4.88 13.97
N GLY A 190 19.15 4.78 14.57
CA GLY A 190 19.29 4.40 15.99
C GLY A 190 19.23 2.88 16.24
N GLY A 191 19.31 2.05 15.21
CA GLY A 191 19.31 0.58 15.33
C GLY A 191 17.93 -0.02 15.52
N THR A 192 16.88 0.62 14.99
CA THR A 192 15.49 0.15 15.09
C THR A 192 15.13 -0.83 13.97
N ALA A 193 14.05 -1.59 14.16
CA ALA A 193 13.46 -2.41 13.10
C ALA A 193 13.01 -1.58 11.88
N ASP A 194 12.97 -2.22 10.71
CA ASP A 194 12.37 -1.67 9.51
C ASP A 194 10.88 -1.34 9.74
N PRO A 195 10.44 -0.10 9.47
CA PRO A 195 9.09 0.36 9.80
C PRO A 195 7.98 -0.36 9.03
N ARG A 196 8.31 -1.10 7.96
CA ARG A 196 7.38 -1.83 7.11
C ARG A 196 7.05 -3.22 7.65
N ILE A 197 7.84 -3.74 8.60
CA ILE A 197 7.66 -5.06 9.19
C ILE A 197 6.82 -4.95 10.46
N GLY A 198 5.79 -5.78 10.55
CA GLY A 198 4.91 -5.87 11.72
C GLY A 198 5.21 -7.07 12.59
N PHE A 199 5.37 -8.26 12.00
CA PHE A 199 5.66 -9.51 12.72
C PHE A 199 6.43 -10.47 11.81
N MET A 200 7.25 -11.33 12.39
CA MET A 200 7.90 -12.41 11.65
C MET A 200 7.56 -13.74 12.32
N THR A 201 6.90 -14.63 11.59
CA THR A 201 6.83 -16.02 12.04
C THR A 201 8.14 -16.71 11.69
N MET A 202 8.72 -17.37 12.67
CA MET A 202 9.96 -18.12 12.58
C MET A 202 9.71 -19.35 11.73
N GLY A 203 10.03 -19.26 10.44
CA GLY A 203 9.81 -20.35 9.50
C GLY A 203 11.03 -21.25 9.30
N LEU A 204 11.32 -21.58 8.05
CA LEU A 204 12.49 -22.33 7.54
C LEU A 204 12.46 -23.84 7.74
N VAL A 205 11.82 -24.34 8.80
CA VAL A 205 11.79 -25.77 9.12
C VAL A 205 10.38 -26.32 8.98
N GLY A 206 10.25 -27.47 8.33
CA GLY A 206 9.00 -28.20 8.17
C GLY A 206 8.12 -27.70 7.03
N LEU A 207 6.99 -28.38 6.86
CA LEU A 207 5.97 -28.10 5.87
C LEU A 207 5.38 -26.70 6.11
N TRP A 208 5.28 -25.87 5.05
CA TRP A 208 4.96 -24.44 5.14
C TRP A 208 5.93 -23.59 6.00
N GLY A 209 7.05 -24.18 6.45
CA GLY A 209 7.93 -23.59 7.46
C GLY A 209 7.34 -23.60 8.87
N GLU A 210 6.41 -24.50 9.19
CA GLU A 210 5.61 -24.46 10.43
C GLU A 210 6.15 -25.29 11.59
N TRP A 211 7.38 -25.78 11.48
CA TRP A 211 7.97 -26.66 12.49
C TRP A 211 7.19 -27.96 12.73
N HIS A 212 6.55 -28.48 11.69
CA HIS A 212 6.05 -29.85 11.62
C HIS A 212 6.20 -30.40 10.21
N THR A 213 6.21 -31.72 10.05
CA THR A 213 6.36 -32.41 8.76
C THR A 213 5.27 -33.45 8.55
N TRP A 214 4.09 -33.25 9.14
CA TRP A 214 3.02 -34.23 9.20
C TRP A 214 2.74 -34.92 7.83
N PRO A 215 2.54 -36.25 7.80
CA PRO A 215 2.57 -37.21 8.92
C PRO A 215 3.98 -37.67 9.32
N TYR A 216 5.03 -37.13 8.70
CA TYR A 216 6.41 -37.56 8.92
C TYR A 216 7.06 -36.85 10.11
N ASP A 217 6.36 -36.80 11.25
CA ASP A 217 6.76 -36.04 12.42
C ASP A 217 7.29 -36.95 13.55
N ARG A 218 7.20 -36.50 14.81
CA ARG A 218 7.71 -37.27 15.96
C ARG A 218 6.80 -38.42 16.36
N ASP A 219 5.58 -38.48 15.85
CA ASP A 219 4.71 -39.63 16.02
C ASP A 219 5.21 -40.77 15.13
N LEU A 220 5.79 -41.80 15.76
CA LEU A 220 6.22 -43.01 15.07
C LEU A 220 5.17 -44.13 15.15
N ALA A 221 4.06 -43.92 15.86
CA ALA A 221 3.02 -44.92 16.06
C ALA A 221 2.18 -45.15 14.80
N ASP A 222 2.15 -44.19 13.89
CA ASP A 222 1.46 -44.26 12.60
C ASP A 222 2.28 -44.94 11.48
N GLY A 223 3.56 -45.26 11.76
CA GLY A 223 4.47 -45.96 10.86
C GLY A 223 5.19 -45.08 9.84
N TYR A 224 5.03 -43.75 9.89
CA TYR A 224 5.82 -42.83 9.07
C TYR A 224 7.18 -42.52 9.72
N PRO A 225 8.25 -42.30 8.93
CA PRO A 225 9.54 -41.89 9.49
C PRO A 225 9.52 -40.43 9.92
N ASN A 226 10.25 -40.10 11.00
CA ASN A 226 10.41 -38.73 11.45
C ASN A 226 11.37 -37.93 10.55
N LEU A 227 10.89 -36.85 9.97
CA LEU A 227 11.67 -35.91 9.15
C LEU A 227 11.96 -34.58 9.85
N MET A 228 11.46 -34.37 11.07
CA MET A 228 11.80 -33.21 11.90
C MET A 228 13.26 -33.27 12.38
N PRO A 229 13.93 -32.12 12.54
CA PRO A 229 15.25 -32.06 13.15
C PRO A 229 15.27 -32.56 14.60
N THR A 230 16.45 -32.94 15.07
CA THR A 230 16.71 -33.24 16.49
C THR A 230 16.52 -32.01 17.39
N ASP A 231 16.26 -32.22 18.68
CA ASP A 231 16.18 -31.13 19.66
C ASP A 231 17.45 -30.27 19.71
N THR A 232 18.62 -30.85 19.42
CA THR A 232 19.89 -30.12 19.37
C THR A 232 19.89 -29.09 18.24
N THR A 233 19.44 -29.51 17.05
CA THR A 233 19.30 -28.63 15.89
C THR A 233 18.22 -27.58 16.10
N ILE A 234 17.07 -27.95 16.66
CA ILE A 234 16.01 -26.99 17.00
C ILE A 234 16.56 -25.93 17.96
N ARG A 235 17.23 -26.30 19.05
CA ARG A 235 17.85 -25.34 20.00
C ARG A 235 18.87 -24.43 19.32
N THR A 236 19.64 -24.95 18.36
CA THR A 236 20.63 -24.16 17.61
C THR A 236 19.94 -23.09 16.76
N ILE A 237 18.90 -23.45 16.02
CA ILE A 237 18.17 -22.51 15.16
C ILE A 237 17.38 -21.50 16.01
N MET A 238 16.69 -21.95 17.07
CA MET A 238 15.96 -21.08 18.00
C MET A 238 16.91 -20.09 18.68
N GLY A 239 18.08 -20.55 19.13
CA GLY A 239 19.10 -19.70 19.74
C GLY A 239 19.68 -18.66 18.76
N ALA A 240 19.79 -19.00 17.47
CA ALA A 240 20.21 -18.04 16.45
C ALA A 240 19.18 -16.92 16.25
N PHE A 241 17.89 -17.24 16.22
CA PHE A 241 16.82 -16.24 16.18
C PHE A 241 16.81 -15.36 17.45
N ASP A 242 16.81 -15.99 18.63
CA ASP A 242 16.81 -15.28 19.92
C ASP A 242 18.00 -14.32 20.07
N SER A 243 19.17 -14.73 19.59
CA SER A 243 20.39 -13.91 19.67
C SER A 243 20.43 -12.77 18.64
N ALA A 244 19.85 -12.97 17.45
CA ALA A 244 19.97 -12.03 16.34
C ALA A 244 18.92 -10.91 16.38
N PHE A 245 17.74 -11.17 16.93
CA PHE A 245 16.60 -10.26 16.91
C PHE A 245 16.34 -9.61 18.27
N SER A 246 16.09 -8.30 18.26
CA SER A 246 15.77 -7.53 19.47
C SER A 246 14.66 -6.49 19.29
N ASN A 247 14.29 -6.17 18.05
CA ASN A 247 13.33 -5.11 17.73
C ASN A 247 12.03 -5.61 17.07
N ILE A 248 12.12 -6.58 16.15
CA ILE A 248 10.99 -7.23 15.49
C ILE A 248 10.42 -8.30 16.43
N GLN A 249 9.10 -8.35 16.53
CA GLN A 249 8.42 -9.45 17.20
C GLN A 249 8.48 -10.72 16.34
N ILE A 250 9.20 -11.72 16.84
CA ILE A 250 9.34 -13.03 16.22
C ILE A 250 8.44 -14.05 16.93
N GLU A 251 7.80 -14.94 16.16
CA GLU A 251 6.79 -15.87 16.65
C GLU A 251 7.03 -17.28 16.13
N THR A 252 7.03 -18.30 16.99
CA THR A 252 7.06 -19.71 16.58
C THR A 252 5.70 -20.36 16.73
N ARG A 253 5.38 -21.44 16.01
CA ARG A 253 4.03 -22.04 16.01
C ARG A 253 3.53 -22.43 17.41
N TYR A 254 4.37 -23.05 18.22
CA TYR A 254 4.05 -23.45 19.59
C TYR A 254 5.35 -23.64 20.37
N PRO A 255 5.32 -23.83 21.70
CA PRO A 255 6.53 -24.11 22.48
C PRO A 255 7.34 -25.28 21.91
N LEU A 256 8.61 -25.04 21.60
CA LEU A 256 9.55 -25.99 21.04
C LEU A 256 10.83 -26.03 21.89
N ALA A 257 11.69 -27.03 21.65
CA ALA A 257 12.98 -27.12 22.32
C ALA A 257 13.80 -25.84 22.10
N GLY A 258 14.13 -25.12 23.16
CA GLY A 258 14.89 -23.87 23.12
C GLY A 258 14.05 -22.60 23.23
N THR A 259 12.72 -22.70 23.15
CA THR A 259 11.82 -21.53 23.26
C THR A 259 11.40 -21.26 24.71
N GLU A 260 11.76 -22.14 25.66
CA GLU A 260 11.29 -22.08 27.04
C GLU A 260 11.74 -20.77 27.72
N ASN A 261 12.95 -20.29 27.40
CA ASN A 261 13.54 -19.07 27.96
C ASN A 261 13.89 -18.00 26.92
N ALA A 262 13.60 -18.22 25.65
CA ALA A 262 13.93 -17.29 24.57
C ALA A 262 12.95 -16.10 24.52
N ASN A 263 13.38 -14.97 23.98
CA ASN A 263 12.57 -13.78 23.69
C ASN A 263 11.73 -13.96 22.41
N ILE A 264 10.93 -15.03 22.38
CA ILE A 264 10.15 -15.48 21.22
C ILE A 264 8.67 -15.57 21.61
N GLY A 265 7.81 -15.02 20.75
CA GLY A 265 6.35 -15.13 20.85
C GLY A 265 5.81 -16.41 20.21
N PHE A 266 4.49 -16.51 20.08
CA PHE A 266 3.84 -17.71 19.54
C PHE A 266 2.85 -17.44 18.39
N HIS A 267 2.55 -18.45 17.58
CA HIS A 267 1.68 -18.34 16.42
C HIS A 267 0.67 -19.51 16.36
N ASP A 268 -0.57 -19.28 16.77
CA ASP A 268 -1.62 -20.30 16.73
C ASP A 268 -2.16 -20.49 15.30
N ASP A 269 -1.64 -21.48 14.60
CA ASP A 269 -1.95 -21.84 13.21
C ASP A 269 -3.37 -22.41 13.01
N SER A 270 -4.10 -22.66 14.11
CA SER A 270 -5.42 -23.29 14.07
C SER A 270 -6.47 -22.50 14.84
N TRP A 271 -6.31 -21.18 14.98
CA TRP A 271 -7.18 -20.36 15.82
C TRP A 271 -8.56 -20.09 15.20
N PRO A 272 -9.70 -20.23 15.90
CA PRO A 272 -10.02 -21.09 17.03
C PRO A 272 -10.82 -22.30 16.49
N TYR A 273 -10.14 -23.16 15.76
CA TYR A 273 -10.74 -24.26 15.01
C TYR A 273 -10.91 -25.52 15.88
N LYS A 274 -11.94 -26.30 15.55
CA LYS A 274 -12.18 -27.63 16.11
C LYS A 274 -12.05 -28.71 15.05
N GLU A 275 -11.33 -29.77 15.41
CA GLU A 275 -11.09 -30.95 14.58
C GLU A 275 -11.77 -32.18 15.15
N TRP A 276 -12.12 -33.13 14.28
CA TRP A 276 -12.56 -34.44 14.73
C TRP A 276 -11.36 -35.22 15.28
N ARG A 277 -11.38 -35.47 16.59
CA ARG A 277 -10.39 -36.27 17.33
C ARG A 277 -11.14 -37.20 18.30
N GLY A 278 -10.80 -38.50 18.29
CA GLY A 278 -11.41 -39.47 19.20
C GLY A 278 -12.95 -39.50 19.17
N ASN A 279 -13.56 -39.44 17.98
CA ASN A 279 -15.02 -39.40 17.75
C ASN A 279 -15.76 -38.17 18.31
N ALA A 280 -15.07 -37.07 18.61
CA ALA A 280 -15.67 -35.80 19.00
C ALA A 280 -14.97 -34.62 18.31
N LEU A 281 -15.66 -33.47 18.19
CA LEU A 281 -15.01 -32.21 17.84
C LEU A 281 -14.22 -31.71 19.06
N LYS A 282 -12.94 -31.40 18.85
CA LYS A 282 -11.98 -30.98 19.88
C LYS A 282 -11.28 -29.70 19.44
N GLY A 283 -11.13 -28.76 20.38
CA GLY A 283 -10.46 -27.49 20.14
C GLY A 283 -8.97 -27.69 19.89
N MET A 284 -8.45 -27.00 18.87
CA MET A 284 -7.02 -26.94 18.60
C MET A 284 -6.35 -25.73 19.27
N THR A 285 -7.15 -24.78 19.78
CA THR A 285 -6.66 -23.62 20.52
C THR A 285 -6.83 -23.77 22.03
N LEU A 286 -8.08 -24.00 22.48
CA LEU A 286 -8.44 -24.02 23.89
C LEU A 286 -7.81 -25.22 24.62
N PRO A 287 -7.55 -25.15 25.94
CA PRO A 287 -6.98 -26.25 26.70
C PRO A 287 -7.95 -27.42 26.87
N VAL A 288 -7.44 -28.58 27.30
CA VAL A 288 -8.26 -29.79 27.56
C VAL A 288 -9.36 -29.52 28.57
N SER A 289 -9.09 -28.69 29.58
CA SER A 289 -10.06 -28.22 30.59
C SER A 289 -11.26 -27.48 30.00
N MET A 290 -11.16 -27.03 28.75
CA MET A 290 -12.19 -26.32 27.98
C MET A 290 -12.61 -27.07 26.71
N GLY A 291 -12.35 -28.39 26.63
CA GLY A 291 -12.75 -29.21 25.48
C GLY A 291 -11.73 -29.29 24.35
N GLY A 292 -10.52 -28.76 24.56
CA GLY A 292 -9.38 -28.95 23.68
C GLY A 292 -8.85 -30.38 23.60
N TRP A 293 -7.94 -30.61 22.65
CA TRP A 293 -7.11 -31.81 22.58
C TRP A 293 -5.80 -31.66 23.36
N ASP A 294 -5.02 -32.73 23.51
CA ASP A 294 -3.79 -32.72 24.30
C ASP A 294 -2.63 -31.95 23.63
N ASP A 295 -2.68 -31.81 22.31
CA ASP A 295 -1.78 -31.02 21.47
C ASP A 295 -2.32 -29.61 21.15
N ALA A 296 -3.43 -29.19 21.77
CA ALA A 296 -4.00 -27.86 21.54
C ALA A 296 -3.02 -26.76 21.97
N PHE A 297 -3.01 -25.64 21.24
CA PHE A 297 -2.04 -24.56 21.40
C PHE A 297 -1.88 -24.07 22.84
N LEU A 298 -2.98 -23.79 23.54
CA LEU A 298 -2.95 -23.36 24.94
C LEU A 298 -2.60 -24.49 25.90
N GLN A 299 -2.95 -25.74 25.55
CA GLN A 299 -2.56 -26.89 26.35
C GLN A 299 -1.03 -27.08 26.32
N LEU A 300 -0.40 -26.91 25.16
CA LEU A 300 1.05 -26.97 25.02
C LEU A 300 1.73 -25.88 25.86
N GLN A 301 1.20 -24.66 25.86
CA GLN A 301 1.74 -23.58 26.70
C GLN A 301 1.61 -23.85 28.20
N LEU A 302 0.47 -24.40 28.65
CA LEU A 302 0.29 -24.82 30.05
C LEU A 302 1.27 -25.92 30.44
N ASN A 303 1.52 -26.89 29.54
CA ASN A 303 2.46 -27.99 29.76
C ASN A 303 3.92 -27.53 29.86
N THR A 304 4.24 -26.35 29.33
CA THR A 304 5.58 -25.75 29.34
C THR A 304 5.71 -24.54 30.28
N GLY A 305 4.62 -24.12 30.94
CA GLY A 305 4.61 -22.93 31.80
C GLY A 305 4.88 -21.63 31.04
N THR A 306 4.49 -21.55 29.77
CA THR A 306 4.74 -20.39 28.90
C THR A 306 3.48 -19.58 28.58
N GLU A 307 2.35 -19.87 29.23
CA GLU A 307 1.05 -19.26 28.93
C GLU A 307 0.98 -17.74 29.19
N ASN A 308 1.97 -17.17 29.87
CA ASN A 308 2.10 -15.73 30.14
C ASN A 308 3.08 -15.00 29.20
N ARG A 309 3.58 -15.65 28.14
CA ARG A 309 4.54 -15.09 27.18
C ARG A 309 4.05 -13.82 26.49
N TRP A 310 2.73 -13.72 26.30
CA TRP A 310 2.03 -12.58 25.70
C TRP A 310 2.29 -11.23 26.39
N ILE A 311 2.78 -11.22 27.64
CA ILE A 311 3.06 -9.96 28.37
C ILE A 311 4.18 -9.16 27.70
N THR A 312 5.14 -9.85 27.08
CA THR A 312 6.34 -9.24 26.48
C THR A 312 6.52 -9.57 25.00
N ASN A 313 5.96 -10.68 24.52
CA ASN A 313 6.11 -11.14 23.14
C ASN A 313 4.76 -11.36 22.50
N SER A 314 4.62 -11.05 21.22
CA SER A 314 3.33 -11.17 20.55
C SER A 314 2.85 -12.61 20.40
N ILE A 315 1.53 -12.74 20.32
CA ILE A 315 0.90 -13.96 19.84
C ILE A 315 0.11 -13.61 18.57
N GLY A 316 0.49 -14.23 17.46
CA GLY A 316 -0.19 -14.20 16.17
C GLY A 316 -0.87 -15.54 15.88
N GLY A 317 -1.41 -15.71 14.68
CA GLY A 317 -2.03 -16.98 14.30
C GLY A 317 -2.66 -16.99 12.92
N GLU A 318 -3.39 -18.06 12.61
CA GLU A 318 -4.22 -18.20 11.42
C GLU A 318 -5.64 -18.60 11.81
N ALA A 319 -6.62 -17.86 11.26
CA ALA A 319 -7.96 -18.40 11.12
C ALA A 319 -7.95 -19.43 10.01
N ARG A 320 -8.16 -20.70 10.34
CA ARG A 320 -8.14 -21.79 9.34
C ARG A 320 -9.06 -21.49 8.16
N PRO A 321 -8.64 -21.78 6.91
CA PRO A 321 -9.41 -21.44 5.71
C PRO A 321 -10.88 -21.86 5.74
N GLU A 322 -11.18 -23.00 6.35
CA GLU A 322 -12.52 -23.58 6.46
C GLU A 322 -13.50 -22.71 7.26
N ILE A 323 -13.00 -21.91 8.20
CA ILE A 323 -13.81 -21.10 9.11
C ILE A 323 -13.69 -19.60 8.87
N GLN A 324 -12.76 -19.15 8.03
CA GLN A 324 -12.50 -17.73 7.79
C GLN A 324 -13.77 -16.94 7.40
N GLY A 325 -14.68 -17.52 6.62
CA GLY A 325 -15.93 -16.87 6.21
C GLY A 325 -17.05 -16.86 7.27
N SER A 326 -16.95 -17.69 8.31
CA SER A 326 -18.01 -17.91 9.31
C SER A 326 -17.55 -17.70 10.76
N LEU A 327 -16.28 -17.36 10.98
CA LEU A 327 -15.62 -17.21 12.27
C LEU A 327 -16.47 -16.41 13.29
N TYR A 328 -17.05 -15.28 12.87
CA TYR A 328 -17.85 -14.41 13.75
C TYR A 328 -19.37 -14.60 13.66
N ALA A 329 -19.86 -15.61 12.94
CA ALA A 329 -21.29 -15.84 12.77
C ALA A 329 -22.03 -15.98 14.11
N ASN A 330 -21.40 -16.64 15.09
CA ASN A 330 -21.94 -16.91 16.43
C ASN A 330 -21.19 -16.20 17.57
N TRP A 331 -20.51 -15.10 17.26
CA TRP A 331 -19.85 -14.24 18.27
C TRP A 331 -20.79 -13.91 19.45
N PRO A 332 -20.32 -13.94 20.72
CA PRO A 332 -18.93 -14.15 21.14
C PRO A 332 -18.47 -15.62 21.22
N GLY A 333 -19.39 -16.59 21.15
CA GLY A 333 -19.05 -18.01 21.20
C GLY A 333 -18.67 -18.57 19.82
N GLY A 334 -18.83 -19.89 19.67
CA GLY A 334 -18.59 -20.60 18.42
C GLY A 334 -19.68 -21.61 18.11
N SER A 335 -19.59 -22.26 16.94
CA SER A 335 -20.52 -23.30 16.51
C SER A 335 -19.84 -24.24 15.51
N GLY A 336 -20.24 -25.51 15.48
CA GLY A 336 -19.66 -26.47 14.54
C GLY A 336 -18.15 -26.57 14.74
N GLN A 337 -17.37 -26.27 13.70
CA GLN A 337 -15.90 -26.26 13.71
C GLN A 337 -15.27 -24.98 14.27
N VAL A 338 -16.05 -23.98 14.65
CA VAL A 338 -15.56 -22.78 15.34
C VAL A 338 -15.72 -22.97 16.85
N ASP A 339 -14.63 -22.82 17.60
CA ASP A 339 -14.61 -22.86 19.06
C ASP A 339 -15.09 -21.54 19.69
N ASP A 340 -15.18 -21.46 21.02
CA ASP A 340 -15.52 -20.21 21.72
C ASP A 340 -14.50 -19.11 21.39
N VAL A 341 -14.88 -18.20 20.48
CA VAL A 341 -13.99 -17.21 19.88
C VAL A 341 -13.52 -16.20 20.91
N LEU A 342 -14.39 -15.77 21.83
CA LEU A 342 -14.01 -14.82 22.88
C LEU A 342 -13.06 -15.48 23.89
N ALA A 343 -13.35 -16.70 24.35
CA ALA A 343 -12.45 -17.41 25.25
C ALA A 343 -11.09 -17.66 24.60
N ALA A 344 -11.07 -18.05 23.33
CA ALA A 344 -9.84 -18.23 22.56
C ALA A 344 -9.07 -16.91 22.43
N THR A 345 -9.75 -15.80 22.11
CA THR A 345 -9.12 -14.47 21.99
C THR A 345 -8.47 -14.04 23.31
N GLU A 346 -9.18 -14.22 24.43
CA GLU A 346 -8.76 -13.72 25.74
C GLU A 346 -7.70 -14.59 26.41
N LEU A 347 -7.69 -15.90 26.18
CA LEU A 347 -6.68 -16.80 26.77
C LEU A 347 -5.40 -16.86 25.95
N THR A 348 -5.47 -16.74 24.62
CA THR A 348 -4.26 -16.65 23.79
C THR A 348 -3.66 -15.25 23.79
N HIS A 349 -4.43 -14.23 24.16
CA HIS A 349 -4.02 -12.83 24.02
C HIS A 349 -3.62 -12.49 22.56
N ILE A 350 -4.29 -13.14 21.60
CA ILE A 350 -4.01 -12.99 20.16
C ILE A 350 -4.05 -11.52 19.76
N SER A 351 -3.02 -11.08 19.05
CA SER A 351 -2.86 -9.70 18.62
C SER A 351 -3.29 -9.52 17.17
N TRP A 352 -2.94 -10.48 16.32
CA TRP A 352 -3.27 -10.48 14.91
C TRP A 352 -3.46 -11.91 14.40
N MET A 353 -4.10 -12.08 13.25
CA MET A 353 -4.19 -13.39 12.61
C MET A 353 -4.35 -13.30 11.09
N ILE A 354 -3.88 -14.34 10.41
CA ILE A 354 -4.11 -14.57 8.99
C ILE A 354 -5.61 -14.82 8.78
N ASN A 355 -6.23 -14.06 7.88
CA ASN A 355 -7.61 -14.28 7.48
C ASN A 355 -7.82 -13.78 6.05
N GLN A 356 -7.77 -14.70 5.09
CA GLN A 356 -7.79 -14.36 3.68
C GLN A 356 -9.19 -14.11 3.15
N THR A 357 -10.05 -15.12 3.26
CA THR A 357 -11.37 -15.14 2.63
C THR A 357 -12.38 -14.32 3.43
N GLY A 358 -12.26 -14.29 4.77
CA GLY A 358 -13.09 -13.47 5.63
C GLY A 358 -12.82 -11.98 5.40
N ALA A 359 -11.57 -11.57 5.24
CA ALA A 359 -11.21 -10.18 4.96
C ALA A 359 -11.77 -9.65 3.63
N GLY A 360 -12.20 -10.51 2.70
CA GLY A 360 -12.91 -10.12 1.47
C GLY A 360 -14.42 -10.36 1.50
N GLY A 361 -14.91 -11.09 2.52
CA GLY A 361 -16.30 -11.58 2.60
C GLY A 361 -17.12 -10.99 3.75
N TYR A 362 -16.50 -10.30 4.70
CA TYR A 362 -17.23 -9.64 5.79
C TYR A 362 -17.90 -8.34 5.34
N SER A 363 -19.10 -8.08 5.86
CA SER A 363 -19.71 -6.77 5.77
C SER A 363 -18.94 -5.76 6.63
N ALA A 364 -18.60 -4.60 6.06
CA ALA A 364 -17.98 -3.49 6.79
C ALA A 364 -18.82 -2.97 7.97
N THR A 365 -20.12 -3.26 7.96
CA THR A 365 -21.07 -2.83 8.99
C THR A 365 -21.41 -3.93 9.99
N ASP A 366 -20.81 -5.12 9.91
CA ASP A 366 -21.10 -6.21 10.84
C ASP A 366 -20.56 -5.88 12.25
N PRO A 367 -21.44 -5.69 13.26
CA PRO A 367 -21.01 -5.35 14.61
C PRO A 367 -20.29 -6.51 15.31
N LYS A 368 -20.54 -7.77 14.93
CA LYS A 368 -19.88 -8.94 15.51
C LYS A 368 -18.42 -9.00 15.10
N VAL A 369 -18.17 -8.81 13.80
CA VAL A 369 -16.80 -8.75 13.23
C VAL A 369 -16.04 -7.58 13.86
N SER A 370 -16.66 -6.40 13.93
CA SER A 370 -16.04 -5.21 14.51
C SER A 370 -15.70 -5.39 16.00
N ALA A 371 -16.60 -6.00 16.77
CA ALA A 371 -16.36 -6.31 18.18
C ALA A 371 -15.23 -7.32 18.38
N GLY A 372 -15.22 -8.40 17.59
CA GLY A 372 -14.19 -9.43 17.66
C GLY A 372 -12.80 -8.93 17.29
N VAL A 373 -12.68 -8.16 16.20
CA VAL A 373 -11.39 -7.63 15.73
C VAL A 373 -10.85 -6.55 16.67
N ARG A 374 -11.70 -5.69 17.23
CA ARG A 374 -11.26 -4.71 18.25
C ARG A 374 -10.74 -5.40 19.51
N LYS A 375 -11.28 -6.56 19.87
CA LYS A 375 -10.88 -7.29 21.08
C LYS A 375 -9.45 -7.82 20.99
N MET A 376 -8.93 -8.13 19.80
CA MET A 376 -7.56 -8.61 19.60
C MET A 376 -6.52 -7.55 19.98
N GLY A 377 -5.39 -7.97 20.54
CA GLY A 377 -4.26 -7.07 20.84
C GLY A 377 -4.63 -5.94 21.80
N TYR A 378 -4.04 -4.77 21.56
CA TYR A 378 -4.27 -3.57 22.38
C TYR A 378 -5.62 -2.92 22.09
N ASN A 379 -6.23 -2.30 23.10
CA ASN A 379 -7.31 -1.33 22.95
C ASN A 379 -7.04 -0.18 23.93
N LEU A 380 -6.23 0.79 23.51
CA LEU A 380 -5.74 1.85 24.38
C LEU A 380 -6.80 2.95 24.54
N HIS A 381 -7.00 3.40 25.77
CA HIS A 381 -7.94 4.45 26.13
C HIS A 381 -7.27 5.48 27.04
N ILE A 382 -7.55 6.76 26.81
CA ILE A 382 -7.12 7.88 27.64
C ILE A 382 -8.32 8.36 28.45
N PRO A 383 -8.49 7.95 29.72
CA PRO A 383 -9.59 8.44 30.54
C PRO A 383 -9.43 9.92 30.95
N GLN A 384 -8.19 10.40 31.08
CA GLN A 384 -7.91 11.78 31.50
C GLN A 384 -6.51 12.28 31.13
N ALA A 385 -6.36 13.60 31.17
CA ALA A 385 -5.08 14.31 31.14
C ALA A 385 -5.04 15.41 32.21
N ASN A 386 -3.84 15.82 32.61
CA ASN A 386 -3.59 16.79 33.65
C ASN A 386 -2.67 17.90 33.11
N PHE A 387 -3.24 19.09 32.86
CA PHE A 387 -2.50 20.27 32.41
C PHE A 387 -3.32 21.55 32.62
N ASN A 388 -2.64 22.67 32.85
CA ASN A 388 -3.29 23.98 32.97
C ASN A 388 -3.60 24.56 31.57
N SER A 389 -4.70 25.29 31.44
CA SER A 389 -5.14 25.90 30.17
C SER A 389 -4.26 27.06 29.68
N THR A 390 -3.26 27.45 30.48
CA THR A 390 -2.26 28.46 30.12
C THR A 390 -0.87 27.87 30.27
N ALA A 391 0.00 28.16 29.30
CA ALA A 391 1.40 27.75 29.31
C ALA A 391 2.31 28.96 29.07
N SER A 392 3.37 29.05 29.88
CA SER A 392 4.45 30.02 29.69
C SER A 392 5.78 29.37 30.07
N GLY A 393 6.82 29.63 29.29
CA GLY A 393 8.14 29.03 29.53
C GLY A 393 8.10 27.50 29.45
N THR A 394 8.19 26.84 30.61
CA THR A 394 8.04 25.38 30.73
C THR A 394 6.74 25.06 31.45
N PHE A 395 5.97 24.11 30.92
CA PHE A 395 4.71 23.65 31.50
C PHE A 395 4.65 22.12 31.53
N LYS A 396 3.89 21.58 32.48
CA LYS A 396 3.77 20.13 32.68
C LYS A 396 2.49 19.60 32.06
N VAL A 397 2.59 18.44 31.40
CA VAL A 397 1.45 17.68 30.88
C VAL A 397 1.54 16.26 31.43
N GLY A 398 0.45 15.78 32.01
CA GLY A 398 0.24 14.38 32.39
C GLY A 398 -0.88 13.76 31.54
N VAL A 399 -0.74 12.48 31.18
CA VAL A 399 -1.77 11.71 30.47
C VAL A 399 -1.88 10.33 31.12
N THR A 400 -3.09 9.97 31.53
CA THR A 400 -3.40 8.63 32.02
C THR A 400 -3.80 7.76 30.83
N MET A 401 -3.18 6.60 30.66
CA MET A 401 -3.51 5.62 29.63
C MET A 401 -3.87 4.28 30.27
N GLN A 402 -4.83 3.58 29.70
CA GLN A 402 -5.21 2.21 30.09
C GLN A 402 -5.43 1.35 28.84
N ASN A 403 -5.48 0.03 29.03
CA ASN A 403 -5.67 -0.93 27.95
C ASN A 403 -6.84 -1.88 28.28
N ASP A 404 -7.90 -1.78 27.49
CA ASP A 404 -9.11 -2.60 27.58
C ASP A 404 -9.08 -3.80 26.60
N GLY A 405 -7.97 -3.98 25.89
CA GLY A 405 -7.72 -5.08 24.97
C GLY A 405 -7.27 -6.35 25.68
N VAL A 406 -6.88 -7.37 24.91
CA VAL A 406 -6.34 -8.62 25.47
C VAL A 406 -4.81 -8.62 25.54
N ALA A 407 -4.09 -7.83 24.75
CA ALA A 407 -2.63 -7.84 24.76
C ALA A 407 -2.05 -6.40 24.86
N PRO A 408 -0.80 -6.23 25.32
CA PRO A 408 -0.14 -4.92 25.28
C PRO A 408 0.19 -4.50 23.84
N PHE A 409 0.60 -3.24 23.68
CA PHE A 409 1.31 -2.83 22.48
C PHE A 409 2.79 -3.26 22.62
N TYR A 410 3.36 -3.95 21.63
CA TYR A 410 4.69 -4.58 21.78
C TYR A 410 5.87 -3.71 21.34
N TYR A 411 5.60 -2.62 20.61
CA TYR A 411 6.65 -1.81 20.01
C TYR A 411 6.89 -0.52 20.79
N PRO A 412 8.15 -0.04 20.90
CA PRO A 412 8.48 1.20 21.59
C PRO A 412 8.23 2.42 20.69
N TRP A 413 7.03 2.54 20.11
CA TRP A 413 6.69 3.66 19.25
C TRP A 413 6.62 4.98 20.04
N THR A 414 7.16 6.03 19.45
CA THR A 414 7.22 7.34 20.08
C THR A 414 5.83 7.93 20.25
N THR A 415 5.46 8.26 21.49
CA THR A 415 4.29 9.10 21.75
C THR A 415 4.69 10.56 21.56
N VAL A 416 3.83 11.33 20.90
CA VAL A 416 4.09 12.71 20.49
C VAL A 416 2.98 13.60 21.03
N ILE A 417 3.36 14.67 21.73
CA ILE A 417 2.46 15.76 22.11
C ILE A 417 2.62 16.88 21.09
N GLY A 418 1.54 17.57 20.73
CA GLY A 418 1.59 18.69 19.81
C GLY A 418 0.65 19.82 20.15
N LEU A 419 0.85 20.96 19.48
CA LEU A 419 -0.10 22.08 19.45
C LEU A 419 -0.71 22.18 18.07
N ARG A 420 -2.03 22.22 18.05
CA ARG A 420 -2.84 22.48 16.86
C ARG A 420 -3.41 23.89 16.92
N ASP A 421 -3.22 24.67 15.87
CA ASP A 421 -3.80 26.01 15.78
C ASP A 421 -5.28 25.98 15.34
N ALA A 422 -5.91 27.16 15.29
CA ALA A 422 -7.30 27.32 14.90
C ALA A 422 -7.59 26.92 13.43
N SER A 423 -6.56 26.88 12.57
CA SER A 423 -6.68 26.39 11.19
C SER A 423 -6.69 24.86 11.11
N GLY A 424 -6.31 24.18 12.20
CA GLY A 424 -6.16 22.73 12.27
C GLY A 424 -4.73 22.24 12.00
N ALA A 425 -3.77 23.15 11.77
CA ALA A 425 -2.39 22.79 11.51
C ALA A 425 -1.62 22.48 12.81
N ILE A 426 -0.76 21.46 12.77
CA ILE A 426 0.19 21.19 13.86
C ILE A 426 1.35 22.16 13.75
N VAL A 427 1.49 23.06 14.72
CA VAL A 427 2.50 24.13 14.72
C VAL A 427 3.73 23.81 15.57
N LYS A 428 3.61 22.84 16.48
CA LYS A 428 4.69 22.39 17.36
C LYS A 428 4.46 20.95 17.81
N THR A 429 5.52 20.18 17.94
CA THR A 429 5.50 18.83 18.54
C THR A 429 6.64 18.64 19.53
N TRP A 430 6.44 17.69 20.45
CA TRP A 430 7.43 17.18 21.38
C TRP A 430 7.32 15.66 21.43
N ASP A 431 8.45 14.99 21.21
CA ASP A 431 8.55 13.55 21.41
C ASP A 431 8.68 13.27 22.90
N THR A 432 7.99 12.25 23.38
CA THR A 432 8.06 11.82 24.77
C THR A 432 8.84 10.53 24.89
N SER A 433 9.37 10.27 26.09
CA SER A 433 9.99 8.98 26.43
C SER A 433 8.95 7.96 26.94
N TRP A 434 7.67 8.15 26.64
CA TRP A 434 6.59 7.33 27.19
C TRP A 434 6.55 5.98 26.48
N ASP A 435 6.65 4.90 27.25
CA ASP A 435 6.70 3.54 26.72
C ASP A 435 5.32 2.86 26.84
N LEU A 436 4.64 2.72 25.71
CA LEU A 436 3.30 2.13 25.65
C LEU A 436 3.27 0.64 26.03
N ARG A 437 4.42 -0.06 26.01
CA ARG A 437 4.53 -1.46 26.44
C ARG A 437 4.22 -1.63 27.94
N GLN A 438 4.27 -0.54 28.71
CA GLN A 438 3.89 -0.51 30.12
C GLN A 438 2.36 -0.54 30.33
N VAL A 439 1.56 -0.20 29.30
CA VAL A 439 0.09 -0.15 29.39
C VAL A 439 -0.50 -1.53 29.15
N GLN A 440 -0.40 -2.37 30.16
CA GLN A 440 -0.86 -3.76 30.16
C GLN A 440 -2.40 -3.86 30.25
N PRO A 441 -3.03 -4.92 29.70
CA PRO A 441 -4.46 -5.18 29.81
C PRO A 441 -4.95 -5.10 31.26
N LEU A 442 -5.99 -4.30 31.54
CA LEU A 442 -6.46 -4.09 32.92
C LEU A 442 -6.90 -5.39 33.61
N LYS A 443 -7.45 -6.32 32.82
CA LYS A 443 -7.94 -7.62 33.29
C LYS A 443 -7.50 -8.73 32.35
N VAL A 444 -7.37 -9.93 32.91
CA VAL A 444 -7.09 -11.15 32.16
C VAL A 444 -8.12 -12.22 32.50
N ARG A 445 -8.49 -13.04 31.52
CA ARG A 445 -9.33 -14.21 31.75
C ARG A 445 -8.46 -15.30 32.38
N ALA A 446 -8.89 -15.87 33.49
CA ALA A 446 -8.17 -16.95 34.13
C ALA A 446 -8.34 -18.25 33.35
N PHE A 447 -7.25 -18.99 33.17
CA PHE A 447 -7.30 -20.39 32.77
C PHE A 447 -8.03 -21.19 33.86
N PRO A 448 -8.95 -22.11 33.51
CA PRO A 448 -9.52 -23.04 34.49
C PRO A 448 -8.43 -23.82 35.24
N ASP A 449 -7.34 -24.15 34.54
CA ASP A 449 -6.17 -24.90 35.01
C ASP A 449 -5.39 -24.18 36.13
N TRP A 450 -5.58 -22.87 36.29
CA TRP A 450 -5.01 -22.11 37.40
C TRP A 450 -5.75 -22.31 38.73
N ASN A 451 -6.95 -22.91 38.71
CA ASN A 451 -7.74 -23.22 39.91
C ASN A 451 -8.05 -22.00 40.81
N VAL A 452 -8.27 -20.82 40.20
CA VAL A 452 -8.52 -19.55 40.89
C VAL A 452 -9.98 -19.10 40.89
N GLY A 453 -10.89 -19.86 40.28
CA GLY A 453 -12.31 -19.55 40.20
C GLY A 453 -13.05 -20.38 39.15
N ALA A 454 -14.35 -20.16 39.01
CA ALA A 454 -15.17 -20.82 37.98
C ALA A 454 -14.97 -20.15 36.61
N ASN A 455 -14.95 -20.92 35.53
CA ASN A 455 -14.81 -20.39 34.18
C ASN A 455 -16.14 -19.75 33.69
N PRO A 456 -16.16 -18.48 33.21
CA PRO A 456 -15.05 -17.52 33.20
C PRO A 456 -14.86 -16.79 34.54
N THR A 457 -13.61 -16.66 34.96
CA THR A 457 -13.17 -15.76 36.03
C THR A 457 -12.22 -14.73 35.43
N TYR A 458 -12.38 -13.45 35.78
CA TYR A 458 -11.47 -12.39 35.34
C TYR A 458 -10.68 -11.86 36.54
N LEU A 459 -9.37 -11.73 36.36
CA LEU A 459 -8.44 -11.23 37.36
C LEU A 459 -7.96 -9.84 36.97
N ASP A 460 -7.79 -8.96 37.96
CA ASP A 460 -7.11 -7.69 37.76
C ASP A 460 -5.62 -7.93 37.46
N PHE A 461 -5.12 -7.30 36.39
CA PHE A 461 -3.73 -7.40 35.97
C PHE A 461 -3.12 -6.02 35.74
N GLY A 462 -3.38 -5.38 34.60
CA GLY A 462 -2.88 -4.04 34.32
C GLY A 462 -3.36 -2.99 35.32
N ARG A 463 -2.75 -1.80 35.23
CA ARG A 463 -3.16 -0.59 35.95
C ARG A 463 -3.16 0.57 34.95
N PRO A 464 -4.02 1.59 35.12
CA PRO A 464 -3.84 2.84 34.41
C PRO A 464 -2.44 3.39 34.67
N VAL A 465 -1.74 3.75 33.60
CA VAL A 465 -0.37 4.28 33.64
C VAL A 465 -0.42 5.79 33.45
N ASN A 466 0.18 6.54 34.38
CA ASN A 466 0.25 8.00 34.29
C ASN A 466 1.61 8.38 33.72
N PHE A 467 1.62 8.82 32.47
CA PHE A 467 2.79 9.42 31.87
C PHE A 467 2.80 10.93 32.11
N SER A 468 3.99 11.52 32.20
CA SER A 468 4.12 12.97 32.27
C SER A 468 5.37 13.48 31.58
N ALA A 469 5.34 14.73 31.14
CA ALA A 469 6.45 15.42 30.50
C ALA A 469 6.43 16.91 30.84
N ASN A 470 7.61 17.53 30.91
CA ASN A 470 7.76 18.98 30.95
C ASN A 470 8.06 19.47 29.52
N LEU A 471 7.20 20.34 29.01
CA LEU A 471 7.23 20.86 27.64
C LEU A 471 7.59 22.35 27.65
N SER A 472 8.27 22.82 26.61
CA SER A 472 8.68 24.22 26.48
C SER A 472 7.88 24.94 25.40
N THR A 473 7.36 26.14 25.71
CA THR A 473 6.71 27.05 24.74
C THR A 473 7.72 27.80 23.86
N ALA A 474 9.01 27.46 23.90
CA ALA A 474 10.02 28.10 23.06
C ALA A 474 9.72 27.92 21.56
N GLY A 475 9.64 29.05 20.85
CA GLY A 475 9.29 29.10 19.42
C GLY A 475 7.81 28.91 19.12
N VAL A 476 6.94 28.92 20.13
CA VAL A 476 5.48 28.91 19.95
C VAL A 476 4.98 30.36 20.02
N PRO A 477 4.31 30.88 18.96
CA PRO A 477 3.70 32.21 19.01
C PRO A 477 2.64 32.32 20.11
N ALA A 478 2.45 33.52 20.65
CA ALA A 478 1.36 33.75 21.59
C ALA A 478 0.00 33.54 20.90
N GLY A 479 -0.93 32.87 21.56
CA GLY A 479 -2.24 32.56 20.98
C GLY A 479 -2.92 31.34 21.60
N SER A 480 -4.06 30.99 21.01
CA SER A 480 -4.92 29.88 21.43
C SER A 480 -4.68 28.64 20.57
N TYR A 481 -4.48 27.50 21.22
CA TYR A 481 -4.16 26.22 20.60
C TYR A 481 -5.02 25.10 21.21
N SER A 482 -5.11 23.97 20.51
CA SER A 482 -5.47 22.68 21.12
C SER A 482 -4.21 21.88 21.39
N LEU A 483 -4.05 21.41 22.63
CA LEU A 483 -3.07 20.40 22.98
C LEU A 483 -3.56 19.05 22.43
N VAL A 484 -2.71 18.37 21.68
CA VAL A 484 -3.06 17.09 21.03
C VAL A 484 -2.00 16.04 21.32
N LEU A 485 -2.37 14.77 21.24
CA LEU A 485 -1.46 13.64 21.40
C LEU A 485 -1.64 12.62 20.27
N LYS A 486 -0.56 11.99 19.83
CA LYS A 486 -0.60 10.82 18.93
C LYS A 486 0.50 9.83 19.27
N VAL A 487 0.38 8.61 18.76
CA VAL A 487 1.50 7.66 18.69
C VAL A 487 2.03 7.68 17.25
N ARG A 488 3.31 7.97 17.07
CA ARG A 488 3.93 8.02 15.74
C ARG A 488 4.09 6.60 15.21
N ASN A 489 3.37 6.29 14.14
CA ASN A 489 3.62 5.06 13.38
C ASN A 489 4.92 5.27 12.56
N PRO A 490 5.99 4.49 12.77
CA PRO A 490 7.24 4.62 12.01
C PRO A 490 7.05 4.54 10.48
N LEU A 491 5.99 3.87 10.03
CA LEU A 491 5.60 3.78 8.62
C LEU A 491 5.27 5.15 8.00
N GLU A 492 4.95 6.17 8.81
CA GLU A 492 4.77 7.56 8.35
C GLU A 492 5.99 8.09 7.57
N THR A 493 7.18 7.51 7.80
CA THR A 493 8.41 7.88 7.09
C THR A 493 8.50 7.34 5.66
N VAL A 494 7.70 6.32 5.32
CA VAL A 494 7.70 5.70 3.98
C VAL A 494 6.74 6.46 3.06
N THR A 495 7.28 7.52 2.45
CA THR A 495 6.52 8.40 1.55
C THR A 495 6.70 7.99 0.07
N PRO A 496 5.85 8.49 -0.86
CA PRO A 496 6.06 8.28 -2.29
C PRO A 496 7.43 8.72 -2.78
N ALA A 497 8.02 9.77 -2.20
CA ALA A 497 9.37 10.21 -2.54
C ALA A 497 10.43 9.17 -2.14
N VAL A 498 10.30 8.57 -0.94
CA VAL A 498 11.17 7.47 -0.48
C VAL A 498 11.03 6.25 -1.39
N LEU A 499 9.80 5.88 -1.77
CA LEU A 499 9.52 4.76 -2.66
C LEU A 499 10.09 4.97 -4.08
N ARG A 500 9.97 6.18 -4.64
CA ARG A 500 10.53 6.49 -5.97
C ARG A 500 12.06 6.56 -5.98
N ALA A 501 12.69 6.82 -4.84
CA ALA A 501 14.15 6.83 -4.71
C ALA A 501 14.78 5.43 -4.63
N ARG A 502 13.98 4.34 -4.60
CA ARG A 502 14.50 2.97 -4.58
C ARG A 502 15.30 2.63 -5.85
N PRO A 503 16.34 1.77 -5.76
CA PRO A 503 17.07 1.29 -6.93
C PRO A 503 16.16 0.61 -7.96
N ALA A 504 16.44 0.79 -9.25
CA ALA A 504 15.58 0.29 -10.33
C ALA A 504 15.25 -1.22 -10.26
N ALA A 505 16.16 -2.05 -9.73
CA ALA A 505 15.95 -3.49 -9.58
C ALA A 505 14.86 -3.86 -8.55
N SER A 506 14.69 -3.03 -7.51
CA SER A 506 13.73 -3.24 -6.42
C SER A 506 12.59 -2.21 -6.41
N ARG A 507 12.65 -1.17 -7.26
CA ARG A 507 11.65 -0.10 -7.32
C ARG A 507 10.31 -0.64 -7.84
N LEU A 508 9.23 -0.26 -7.16
CA LEU A 508 7.87 -0.43 -7.67
C LEU A 508 7.63 0.44 -8.90
N THR A 509 6.64 0.10 -9.71
CA THR A 509 6.22 0.98 -10.81
C THR A 509 5.58 2.25 -10.25
N ASP A 510 5.66 3.36 -10.97
CA ASP A 510 5.03 4.60 -10.52
C ASP A 510 3.51 4.46 -10.37
N TRP A 511 2.88 3.59 -11.16
CA TRP A 511 1.46 3.25 -11.02
C TRP A 511 1.10 2.69 -9.64
N ILE A 512 1.91 1.78 -9.09
CA ILE A 512 1.70 1.23 -7.73
C ILE A 512 1.96 2.34 -6.70
N ILE A 513 3.06 3.09 -6.83
CA ILE A 513 3.42 4.15 -5.87
C ILE A 513 2.35 5.25 -5.81
N ASP A 514 1.71 5.57 -6.93
CA ASP A 514 0.64 6.57 -7.00
C ASP A 514 -0.64 6.14 -6.25
N GLN A 515 -0.77 4.86 -5.88
CA GLN A 515 -1.84 4.36 -4.99
C GLN A 515 -1.58 4.64 -3.51
N TRP A 516 -0.51 5.36 -3.16
CA TRP A 516 -0.11 5.55 -1.77
C TRP A 516 -1.24 6.10 -0.89
N ARG A 517 -1.33 5.57 0.33
CA ARG A 517 -2.24 5.96 1.40
C ARG A 517 -1.41 6.25 2.65
N PRO A 518 -1.83 7.20 3.50
CA PRO A 518 -1.18 7.42 4.78
C PRO A 518 -1.14 6.14 5.63
N ALA A 519 -0.07 5.97 6.40
CA ALA A 519 0.05 4.89 7.37
C ALA A 519 -1.17 4.86 8.31
N LEU A 520 -1.66 3.66 8.64
CA LEU A 520 -2.75 3.51 9.60
C LEU A 520 -2.34 4.10 10.95
N PRO A 521 -3.08 5.08 11.49
CA PRO A 521 -2.76 5.63 12.80
C PRO A 521 -3.16 4.66 13.90
N LEU A 522 -2.34 4.55 14.94
CA LEU A 522 -2.80 3.98 16.20
C LEU A 522 -3.83 4.95 16.78
N SER A 523 -5.08 4.51 16.86
CA SER A 523 -6.20 5.33 17.32
C SER A 523 -6.68 4.86 18.69
N PHE A 524 -6.81 5.79 19.63
CA PHE A 524 -7.31 5.50 20.98
C PHE A 524 -8.83 5.33 20.97
N ALA A 525 -9.35 4.57 21.94
CA ALA A 525 -10.77 4.34 22.17
C ALA A 525 -11.42 5.55 22.88
N ASN A 526 -11.39 6.70 22.21
CA ASN A 526 -11.75 8.00 22.75
C ASN A 526 -12.70 8.74 21.79
N ALA A 527 -13.77 9.36 22.29
CA ALA A 527 -14.78 10.05 21.46
C ALA A 527 -14.23 11.26 20.70
N ASN A 528 -13.12 11.83 21.17
CA ASN A 528 -12.38 12.96 20.61
C ASN A 528 -11.16 12.53 19.77
N GLN A 529 -11.05 11.25 19.40
CA GLN A 529 -10.01 10.75 18.49
C GLN A 529 -10.24 11.28 17.06
N GLY A 530 -9.25 11.96 16.50
CA GLY A 530 -9.24 12.41 15.10
C GLY A 530 -8.85 11.28 14.13
N THR A 531 -9.31 11.40 12.89
CA THR A 531 -8.99 10.47 11.78
C THR A 531 -7.54 10.57 11.31
N ASP A 532 -6.84 11.64 11.69
CA ASP A 532 -5.41 11.91 11.44
C ASP A 532 -4.49 11.32 12.53
N GLY A 533 -5.05 10.51 13.44
CA GLY A 533 -4.34 9.86 14.54
C GLY A 533 -4.13 10.72 15.78
N TRP A 534 -4.51 12.01 15.75
CA TRP A 534 -4.39 12.89 16.91
C TRP A 534 -5.64 12.85 17.79
N VAL A 535 -5.47 12.63 19.09
CA VAL A 535 -6.51 12.87 20.09
C VAL A 535 -6.40 14.31 20.61
N ASN A 536 -7.52 15.02 20.69
CA ASN A 536 -7.55 16.39 21.22
C ASN A 536 -7.66 16.39 22.75
N LEU A 537 -6.59 16.77 23.45
CA LEU A 537 -6.56 16.80 24.91
C LEU A 537 -7.26 18.04 25.49
N GLY A 538 -7.38 19.14 24.75
CA GLY A 538 -8.10 20.33 25.19
C GLY A 538 -7.37 21.63 24.87
N ASN A 539 -7.96 22.75 25.29
CA ASN A 539 -7.47 24.08 24.92
C ASN A 539 -6.26 24.50 25.76
N LEU A 540 -5.29 25.14 25.10
CA LEU A 540 -4.09 25.71 25.70
C LEU A 540 -3.80 27.08 25.11
N SER A 541 -3.62 28.10 25.94
CA SER A 541 -3.16 29.43 25.52
C SER A 541 -1.69 29.63 25.87
N THR A 542 -0.91 30.25 24.99
CA THR A 542 0.49 30.62 25.26
C THR A 542 0.69 32.14 25.21
N GLY A 543 1.49 32.67 26.14
CA GLY A 543 1.81 34.11 26.23
C GLY A 543 0.68 35.02 26.78
N SER A 544 0.96 36.32 26.87
CA SER A 544 -0.04 37.37 27.14
C SER A 544 -0.48 37.99 25.83
N CYS A 545 -1.76 37.78 25.46
CA CYS A 545 -2.32 38.29 24.22
C CYS A 545 -2.30 39.83 24.16
N THR A 546 -1.65 40.40 23.14
CA THR A 546 -1.78 41.82 22.78
C THR A 546 -2.74 41.95 21.59
N GLY A 547 -4.03 41.70 21.81
CA GLY A 547 -5.06 41.65 20.77
C GLY A 547 -6.36 41.03 21.28
N ASP A 548 -7.24 40.64 20.37
CA ASP A 548 -8.41 39.84 20.72
C ASP A 548 -8.05 38.34 20.71
N CYS A 549 -8.13 37.70 21.86
CA CYS A 549 -7.88 36.26 22.02
C CYS A 549 -9.06 35.51 22.62
N THR A 550 -10.21 36.17 22.75
CA THR A 550 -11.43 35.52 23.20
C THR A 550 -12.09 34.94 21.96
N ALA A 551 -12.41 33.65 21.98
CA ALA A 551 -13.15 33.07 20.88
C ALA A 551 -14.62 33.49 20.94
N PRO A 552 -15.30 33.62 19.77
CA PRO A 552 -16.74 33.81 19.72
C PRO A 552 -17.50 32.71 20.47
N SER A 553 -18.75 33.00 20.88
CA SER A 553 -19.66 31.98 21.38
C SER A 553 -19.97 30.93 20.32
N ALA A 554 -20.17 29.68 20.74
CA ALA A 554 -20.54 28.60 19.82
C ALA A 554 -21.88 28.92 19.14
N PRO A 555 -22.01 28.73 17.81
CA PRO A 555 -23.28 28.94 17.11
C PRO A 555 -24.39 28.07 17.72
N SER A 556 -25.57 28.66 17.93
CA SER A 556 -26.74 27.98 18.50
C SER A 556 -27.84 27.83 17.46
N GLY A 557 -28.83 26.95 17.72
CA GLY A 557 -29.99 26.80 16.84
C GLY A 557 -29.67 26.28 15.44
N LEU A 558 -28.58 25.52 15.27
CA LEU A 558 -28.27 24.87 13.98
C LEU A 558 -29.41 23.91 13.60
N ALA A 559 -29.99 24.13 12.43
CA ALA A 559 -31.09 23.34 11.89
C ALA A 559 -30.95 23.12 10.39
N VAL A 560 -31.49 22.00 9.90
CA VAL A 560 -31.68 21.75 8.47
C VAL A 560 -32.89 22.55 8.00
N SER A 561 -32.67 23.48 7.08
CA SER A 561 -33.70 24.38 6.53
C SER A 561 -34.31 23.89 5.22
N GLY A 562 -33.72 22.87 4.58
CA GLY A 562 -34.26 22.24 3.37
C GLY A 562 -33.36 21.13 2.84
N VAL A 563 -33.93 20.19 2.09
CA VAL A 563 -33.18 19.10 1.45
C VAL A 563 -33.65 18.89 0.01
N THR A 564 -32.70 18.54 -0.86
CA THR A 564 -32.97 17.95 -2.18
C THR A 564 -32.32 16.57 -2.22
N ASN A 565 -32.36 15.90 -3.38
CA ASN A 565 -31.63 14.64 -3.55
C ASN A 565 -30.11 14.85 -3.60
N THR A 566 -29.63 16.08 -3.78
CA THR A 566 -28.20 16.38 -3.90
C THR A 566 -27.73 17.54 -3.03
N SER A 567 -28.56 18.03 -2.11
CA SER A 567 -28.17 19.13 -1.22
C SER A 567 -28.87 19.12 0.12
N VAL A 568 -28.19 19.66 1.13
CA VAL A 568 -28.75 19.97 2.46
C VAL A 568 -28.51 21.46 2.75
N SER A 569 -29.58 22.20 2.99
CA SER A 569 -29.53 23.60 3.43
C SER A 569 -29.58 23.69 4.95
N LEU A 570 -28.74 24.56 5.51
CA LEU A 570 -28.56 24.77 6.94
C LEU A 570 -28.79 26.23 7.31
N SER A 571 -29.28 26.46 8.51
CA SER A 571 -29.40 27.78 9.15
C SER A 571 -29.09 27.69 10.63
N TRP A 572 -28.55 28.75 11.21
CA TRP A 572 -28.25 28.85 12.64
C TRP A 572 -28.45 30.27 13.17
N THR A 573 -28.44 30.42 14.49
CA THR A 573 -28.45 31.72 15.17
C THR A 573 -27.03 32.29 15.24
N ALA A 574 -26.91 33.61 15.04
CA ALA A 574 -25.62 34.29 15.06
C ALA A 574 -24.89 34.14 16.42
N SER A 575 -23.59 33.96 16.35
CA SER A 575 -22.69 34.01 17.51
C SER A 575 -22.39 35.45 17.93
N THR A 576 -21.93 35.60 19.16
CA THR A 576 -21.46 36.86 19.75
C THR A 576 -19.99 36.78 20.11
N ASP A 577 -19.31 37.91 20.11
CA ASP A 577 -17.90 38.05 20.44
C ASP A 577 -17.63 39.46 21.02
N ASN A 578 -16.56 39.63 21.79
CA ASN A 578 -16.19 40.91 22.42
C ASN A 578 -15.68 41.96 21.43
N VAL A 579 -15.16 41.56 20.26
CA VAL A 579 -14.80 42.49 19.17
C VAL A 579 -15.72 42.30 17.97
N GLY A 580 -16.00 41.07 17.57
CA GLY A 580 -17.02 40.78 16.57
C GLY A 580 -16.75 39.52 15.75
N VAL A 581 -17.85 38.83 15.39
CA VAL A 581 -17.82 37.65 14.54
C VAL A 581 -17.72 38.06 13.06
N THR A 582 -16.73 37.52 12.35
CA THR A 582 -16.49 37.81 10.91
C THR A 582 -16.97 36.71 9.99
N GLY A 583 -17.30 35.53 10.51
CA GLY A 583 -17.93 34.46 9.73
C GLY A 583 -18.01 33.13 10.47
N TYR A 584 -18.29 32.07 9.73
CA TYR A 584 -18.51 30.73 10.25
C TYR A 584 -17.73 29.69 9.46
N GLN A 585 -17.52 28.53 10.07
CA GLN A 585 -16.96 27.32 9.49
C GLN A 585 -17.99 26.21 9.61
N VAL A 586 -18.44 25.64 8.49
CA VAL A 586 -19.44 24.58 8.45
C VAL A 586 -18.75 23.27 8.20
N PHE A 587 -18.97 22.29 9.07
CA PHE A 587 -18.40 20.96 8.98
C PHE A 587 -19.48 19.93 8.67
N ARG A 588 -19.20 19.00 7.76
CA ARG A 588 -20.00 17.82 7.45
C ARG A 588 -19.19 16.57 7.77
N ASP A 589 -19.70 15.71 8.64
CA ASP A 589 -19.04 14.47 9.07
C ASP A 589 -17.59 14.71 9.54
N GLY A 590 -17.35 15.87 10.18
CA GLY A 590 -16.04 16.31 10.65
C GLY A 590 -15.18 17.06 9.62
N LEU A 591 -15.55 17.11 8.34
CA LEU A 591 -14.81 17.82 7.28
C LEU A 591 -15.34 19.25 7.10
N LEU A 592 -14.45 20.25 7.02
CA LEU A 592 -14.83 21.63 6.69
C LEU A 592 -15.34 21.70 5.23
N VAL A 593 -16.61 22.07 5.05
CA VAL A 593 -17.27 22.14 3.74
C VAL A 593 -17.58 23.54 3.27
N GLY A 594 -17.64 24.52 4.17
CA GLY A 594 -17.96 25.90 3.82
C GLY A 594 -17.47 26.90 4.87
N SER A 595 -17.28 28.15 4.46
CA SER A 595 -16.85 29.24 5.34
C SER A 595 -17.68 30.53 5.18
N PRO A 596 -19.02 30.45 5.27
CA PRO A 596 -19.89 31.59 4.99
C PRO A 596 -19.68 32.74 5.99
N THR A 597 -19.98 33.96 5.55
CA THR A 597 -20.06 35.14 6.42
C THR A 597 -21.47 35.36 6.96
N THR A 598 -22.45 34.63 6.42
CA THR A 598 -23.86 34.63 6.83
C THR A 598 -24.18 33.45 7.75
N THR A 599 -25.37 33.46 8.35
CA THR A 599 -25.86 32.42 9.27
C THR A 599 -26.61 31.28 8.56
N SER A 600 -26.23 31.01 7.31
CA SER A 600 -26.81 29.94 6.49
C SER A 600 -25.78 29.39 5.51
N TYR A 601 -25.97 28.13 5.13
CA TYR A 601 -25.12 27.45 4.16
C TYR A 601 -25.90 26.35 3.44
N THR A 602 -25.75 26.25 2.13
CA THR A 602 -26.29 25.12 1.35
C THR A 602 -25.15 24.25 0.90
N ASP A 603 -25.13 23.03 1.42
CA ASP A 603 -24.18 22.01 1.03
C ASP A 603 -24.69 21.22 -0.16
N THR A 604 -24.06 21.39 -1.32
CA THR A 604 -24.48 20.78 -2.60
C THR A 604 -23.62 19.57 -3.00
N GLY A 605 -24.03 18.83 -4.02
CA GLY A 605 -23.31 17.67 -4.54
C GLY A 605 -23.28 16.49 -3.56
N ARG A 606 -24.35 16.34 -2.77
CA ARG A 606 -24.58 15.20 -1.87
C ARG A 606 -25.18 14.02 -2.64
N SER A 607 -25.03 12.82 -2.10
CA SER A 607 -25.62 11.61 -2.65
C SER A 607 -27.06 11.46 -2.16
N PRO A 608 -28.03 11.12 -3.02
CA PRO A 608 -29.41 10.92 -2.62
C PRO A 608 -29.61 9.87 -1.52
N GLY A 609 -30.63 10.07 -0.68
CA GLY A 609 -30.99 9.14 0.40
C GLY A 609 -29.98 9.05 1.55
N GLN A 610 -28.86 9.78 1.50
CA GLN A 610 -27.83 9.71 2.52
C GLN A 610 -28.07 10.72 3.64
N THR A 611 -27.77 10.29 4.86
CA THR A 611 -27.78 11.13 6.06
C THR A 611 -26.37 11.66 6.30
N TYR A 612 -26.28 12.97 6.49
CA TYR A 612 -25.05 13.69 6.79
C TYR A 612 -25.19 14.42 8.12
N GLN A 613 -24.10 14.47 8.91
CA GLN A 613 -24.09 15.18 10.18
C GLN A 613 -23.33 16.51 10.07
N TYR A 614 -23.93 17.58 10.55
CA TYR A 614 -23.38 18.94 10.43
C TYR A 614 -23.12 19.58 11.79
N THR A 615 -22.02 20.31 11.86
CA THR A 615 -21.71 21.24 12.97
C THR A 615 -21.18 22.56 12.41
N VAL A 616 -21.32 23.65 13.16
CA VAL A 616 -20.84 24.97 12.76
C VAL A 616 -20.00 25.59 13.88
N ARG A 617 -18.93 26.30 13.52
CA ARG A 617 -18.13 27.16 14.42
C ARG A 617 -18.15 28.59 13.93
N ALA A 618 -18.04 29.57 14.83
CA ALA A 618 -17.88 30.99 14.51
C ALA A 618 -16.40 31.38 14.55
N ARG A 619 -16.01 32.39 13.76
CA ARG A 619 -14.68 33.02 13.76
C ARG A 619 -14.78 34.53 13.91
N ASP A 620 -13.80 35.15 14.56
CA ASP A 620 -13.67 36.62 14.65
C ASP A 620 -12.62 37.19 13.67
N ALA A 621 -12.30 38.48 13.80
CA ALA A 621 -11.30 39.16 12.98
C ALA A 621 -9.85 38.84 13.37
N ALA A 622 -9.62 38.42 14.61
CA ALA A 622 -8.32 38.01 15.12
C ALA A 622 -7.98 36.55 14.80
N GLY A 623 -8.95 35.78 14.28
CA GLY A 623 -8.82 34.39 13.91
C GLY A 623 -9.15 33.41 15.02
N ASN A 624 -9.71 33.85 16.15
CA ASN A 624 -10.19 32.94 17.19
C ASN A 624 -11.46 32.24 16.70
N VAL A 625 -11.62 30.97 17.08
CA VAL A 625 -12.71 30.10 16.62
C VAL A 625 -13.44 29.51 17.82
N SER A 626 -14.77 29.55 17.79
CA SER A 626 -15.62 29.02 18.85
C SER A 626 -15.55 27.50 18.98
N GLY A 627 -16.10 26.97 20.09
CA GLY A 627 -16.54 25.57 20.13
C GLY A 627 -17.60 25.26 19.04
N PRO A 628 -17.78 24.00 18.65
CA PRO A 628 -18.81 23.62 17.68
C PRO A 628 -20.22 23.76 18.24
N SER A 629 -21.19 24.01 17.36
CA SER A 629 -22.62 23.89 17.65
C SER A 629 -22.99 22.45 18.03
N ALA A 630 -24.22 22.27 18.52
CA ALA A 630 -24.85 20.95 18.53
C ALA A 630 -24.87 20.37 17.10
N THR A 631 -24.76 19.04 17.00
CA THR A 631 -24.81 18.33 15.72
C THR A 631 -26.25 18.23 15.22
N VAL A 632 -26.48 18.45 13.92
CA VAL A 632 -27.76 18.17 13.27
C VAL A 632 -27.58 17.18 12.12
N SER A 633 -28.54 16.27 11.95
CA SER A 633 -28.56 15.34 10.83
C SER A 633 -29.46 15.86 9.72
N GLY A 634 -28.94 15.88 8.49
CA GLY A 634 -29.70 16.17 7.27
C GLY A 634 -29.67 14.99 6.32
N THR A 635 -30.83 14.42 6.00
CA THR A 635 -30.97 13.34 5.02
C THR A 635 -31.45 13.92 3.70
N THR A 636 -30.62 13.82 2.66
CA THR A 636 -31.05 14.17 1.29
C THR A 636 -32.22 13.29 0.87
N SER A 637 -33.15 13.81 0.06
CA SER A 637 -34.24 12.99 -0.47
C SER A 637 -33.70 11.85 -1.35
N GLY A 638 -34.40 10.71 -1.36
CA GLY A 638 -34.05 9.57 -2.22
C GLY A 638 -34.19 9.88 -3.71
N CYS A 639 -33.63 9.01 -4.56
CA CYS A 639 -33.68 9.10 -6.02
C CYS A 639 -34.55 7.99 -6.61
N ALA A 640 -35.47 8.33 -7.52
CA ALA A 640 -36.24 7.37 -8.31
C ALA A 640 -35.59 7.21 -9.69
N GLY A 641 -34.43 6.55 -9.76
CA GLY A 641 -33.66 6.37 -10.99
C GLY A 641 -32.16 6.21 -10.74
N ASP A 642 -31.33 6.47 -11.77
CA ASP A 642 -29.88 6.47 -11.68
C ASP A 642 -29.33 7.83 -11.26
N CYS A 643 -28.56 7.85 -10.17
CA CYS A 643 -28.03 9.04 -9.53
C CYS A 643 -26.53 8.93 -9.21
N THR A 644 -25.85 7.90 -9.71
CA THR A 644 -24.39 7.83 -9.60
C THR A 644 -23.80 8.64 -10.75
N ALA A 645 -22.88 9.55 -10.44
CA ALA A 645 -22.14 10.22 -11.51
C ALA A 645 -21.05 9.27 -12.02
N PRO A 646 -20.73 9.30 -13.33
CA PRO A 646 -19.57 8.60 -13.85
C PRO A 646 -18.27 8.99 -13.12
N SER A 647 -17.31 8.09 -13.06
CA SER A 647 -15.95 8.40 -12.58
C SER A 647 -15.30 9.50 -13.42
N ALA A 648 -14.41 10.30 -12.81
CA ALA A 648 -13.71 11.37 -13.52
C ALA A 648 -12.74 10.78 -14.57
N PRO A 649 -12.74 11.27 -15.82
CA PRO A 649 -11.75 10.86 -16.81
C PRO A 649 -10.35 11.32 -16.39
N THR A 650 -9.31 10.58 -16.78
CA THR A 650 -7.92 11.05 -16.65
C THR A 650 -7.44 11.55 -18.01
N LEU A 651 -7.22 12.86 -18.13
CA LEU A 651 -6.91 13.55 -19.38
C LEU A 651 -5.40 13.61 -19.64
N SER A 652 -5.00 13.38 -20.88
CA SER A 652 -3.65 13.65 -21.38
C SER A 652 -3.72 14.33 -22.74
N SER A 653 -2.67 15.09 -23.09
CA SER A 653 -2.47 15.53 -24.47
C SER A 653 -1.62 14.50 -25.18
N THR A 654 -2.12 13.99 -26.30
CA THR A 654 -1.45 12.98 -27.13
C THR A 654 -0.64 13.59 -28.27
N GLY A 655 -0.85 14.88 -28.55
CA GLY A 655 -0.14 15.60 -29.59
C GLY A 655 -0.57 17.05 -29.71
N LYS A 656 0.24 17.84 -30.41
CA LYS A 656 -0.03 19.23 -30.74
C LYS A 656 0.62 19.58 -32.07
N THR A 657 -0.07 20.41 -32.87
CA THR A 657 0.51 21.11 -34.02
C THR A 657 0.63 22.60 -33.69
N ASP A 658 0.90 23.44 -34.68
CA ASP A 658 0.79 24.89 -34.57
C ASP A 658 -0.67 25.36 -34.44
N THR A 659 -1.65 24.55 -34.85
CA THR A 659 -3.06 24.93 -34.92
C THR A 659 -4.02 23.92 -34.28
N THR A 660 -3.52 22.82 -33.70
CA THR A 660 -4.34 21.79 -33.06
C THR A 660 -3.73 21.26 -31.76
N VAL A 661 -4.59 20.75 -30.87
CA VAL A 661 -4.22 19.97 -29.69
C VAL A 661 -5.08 18.70 -29.66
N SER A 662 -4.43 17.53 -29.68
CA SER A 662 -5.08 16.25 -29.52
C SER A 662 -5.07 15.81 -28.07
N LEU A 663 -6.22 15.35 -27.60
CA LEU A 663 -6.50 14.94 -26.24
C LEU A 663 -7.00 13.49 -26.23
N SER A 664 -6.58 12.74 -25.23
CA SER A 664 -7.17 11.44 -24.90
C SER A 664 -7.39 11.34 -23.40
N TRP A 665 -8.34 10.51 -23.02
CA TRP A 665 -8.57 10.19 -21.63
C TRP A 665 -8.92 8.73 -21.43
N THR A 666 -8.77 8.25 -20.19
CA THR A 666 -9.29 6.94 -19.81
C THR A 666 -10.82 6.97 -19.79
N GLY A 667 -11.44 5.89 -20.27
CA GLY A 667 -12.89 5.74 -20.24
C GLY A 667 -13.41 5.76 -18.80
N SER A 668 -14.41 6.60 -18.55
CA SER A 668 -15.11 6.63 -17.27
C SER A 668 -16.03 5.42 -17.14
N THR A 669 -16.13 4.88 -15.93
CA THR A 669 -17.12 3.87 -15.54
C THR A 669 -18.27 4.51 -14.77
N ASP A 670 -19.44 3.89 -14.88
CA ASP A 670 -20.68 4.28 -14.22
C ASP A 670 -21.51 3.01 -13.90
N ASN A 671 -22.43 3.07 -12.95
CA ASN A 671 -23.28 1.95 -12.52
C ASN A 671 -24.33 1.54 -13.57
N VAL A 672 -24.76 2.46 -14.45
CA VAL A 672 -25.68 2.15 -15.57
C VAL A 672 -24.97 2.30 -16.91
N GLY A 673 -24.20 3.38 -17.10
CA GLY A 673 -23.36 3.52 -18.27
C GLY A 673 -23.07 4.97 -18.68
N VAL A 674 -21.84 5.19 -19.14
CA VAL A 674 -21.39 6.47 -19.67
C VAL A 674 -21.86 6.64 -21.11
N THR A 675 -22.52 7.76 -21.40
CA THR A 675 -23.07 8.08 -22.73
C THR A 675 -22.23 9.09 -23.50
N GLY A 676 -21.26 9.76 -22.84
CA GLY A 676 -20.26 10.57 -23.53
C GLY A 676 -19.45 11.47 -22.59
N TYR A 677 -18.76 12.44 -23.17
CA TYR A 677 -17.85 13.36 -22.48
C TYR A 677 -18.06 14.80 -22.93
N GLU A 678 -17.58 15.74 -22.13
CA GLU A 678 -17.59 17.18 -22.36
C GLU A 678 -16.17 17.73 -22.15
N VAL A 679 -15.59 18.33 -23.18
CA VAL A 679 -14.22 18.85 -23.22
C VAL A 679 -14.23 20.36 -23.10
N PHE A 680 -13.49 20.91 -22.13
CA PHE A 680 -13.43 22.33 -21.84
C PHE A 680 -12.03 22.88 -22.11
N ARG A 681 -11.93 24.02 -22.80
CA ARG A 681 -10.71 24.83 -22.99
C ARG A 681 -10.84 26.14 -22.25
N GLY A 682 -9.98 26.38 -21.25
CA GLY A 682 -10.04 27.59 -20.42
C GLY A 682 -11.38 27.78 -19.70
N GLY A 683 -12.11 26.69 -19.44
CA GLY A 683 -13.46 26.70 -18.87
C GLY A 683 -14.61 26.76 -19.88
N THR A 684 -14.34 27.01 -21.17
CA THR A 684 -15.35 27.00 -22.24
C THR A 684 -15.48 25.62 -22.85
N LEU A 685 -16.71 25.09 -22.99
CA LEU A 685 -16.96 23.82 -23.66
C LEU A 685 -16.60 23.92 -25.16
N VAL A 686 -15.66 23.09 -25.62
CA VAL A 686 -15.18 23.06 -27.01
C VAL A 686 -15.59 21.79 -27.76
N GLY A 687 -16.08 20.76 -27.06
CA GLY A 687 -16.59 19.55 -27.70
C GLY A 687 -17.30 18.60 -26.74
N SER A 688 -18.14 17.72 -27.28
CA SER A 688 -18.93 16.76 -26.49
C SER A 688 -18.91 15.32 -27.06
N PRO A 689 -17.72 14.71 -27.27
CA PRO A 689 -17.59 13.42 -27.94
C PRO A 689 -18.22 12.28 -27.14
N THR A 690 -18.59 11.19 -27.81
CA THR A 690 -19.03 9.94 -27.17
C THR A 690 -17.87 9.00 -26.88
N GLY A 691 -16.77 9.11 -27.64
CA GLY A 691 -15.52 8.37 -27.43
C GLY A 691 -14.55 9.09 -26.48
N THR A 692 -13.41 8.46 -26.23
CA THR A 692 -12.42 8.91 -25.23
C THR A 692 -11.26 9.74 -25.80
N THR A 693 -11.49 10.36 -26.96
CA THR A 693 -10.51 11.23 -27.62
C THR A 693 -11.20 12.46 -28.21
N PHE A 694 -10.44 13.55 -28.31
CA PHE A 694 -10.89 14.78 -28.95
C PHE A 694 -9.71 15.57 -29.47
N THR A 695 -9.81 16.09 -30.70
CA THR A 695 -8.83 17.04 -31.24
C THR A 695 -9.49 18.40 -31.32
N ASP A 696 -8.92 19.35 -30.58
CA ASP A 696 -9.28 20.75 -30.66
C ASP A 696 -8.50 21.42 -31.79
N THR A 697 -9.19 22.13 -32.68
CA THR A 697 -8.65 22.68 -33.93
C THR A 697 -8.84 24.19 -34.01
N GLY A 698 -8.16 24.85 -34.97
CA GLY A 698 -8.27 26.29 -35.17
C GLY A 698 -7.57 27.12 -34.09
N LEU A 699 -6.56 26.55 -33.44
CA LEU A 699 -5.76 27.19 -32.41
C LEU A 699 -4.70 28.12 -33.02
N THR A 700 -4.23 29.08 -32.24
CA THR A 700 -3.15 29.98 -32.67
C THR A 700 -1.80 29.35 -32.36
N ALA A 701 -0.83 29.49 -33.26
CA ALA A 701 0.55 29.01 -33.04
C ALA A 701 1.19 29.66 -31.81
N SER A 702 2.14 28.95 -31.18
CA SER A 702 2.87 29.40 -29.98
C SER A 702 1.99 29.91 -28.83
N THR A 703 0.77 29.38 -28.69
CA THR A 703 -0.22 29.83 -27.69
C THR A 703 -0.53 28.72 -26.70
N ALA A 704 -0.52 29.06 -25.41
CA ALA A 704 -0.84 28.14 -24.32
C ALA A 704 -2.36 28.03 -24.11
N TYR A 705 -2.87 26.80 -24.10
CA TYR A 705 -4.26 26.45 -23.82
C TYR A 705 -4.32 25.47 -22.65
N SER A 706 -5.40 25.49 -21.87
CA SER A 706 -5.62 24.57 -20.75
C SER A 706 -6.92 23.80 -20.95
N TYR A 707 -6.87 22.47 -20.80
CA TYR A 707 -8.00 21.58 -21.05
C TYR A 707 -8.44 20.78 -19.82
N THR A 708 -9.74 20.53 -19.69
CA THR A 708 -10.34 19.57 -18.75
C THR A 708 -11.47 18.80 -19.42
N VAL A 709 -11.80 17.60 -18.94
CA VAL A 709 -12.90 16.76 -19.48
C VAL A 709 -13.80 16.26 -18.35
N LYS A 710 -15.11 16.18 -18.61
CA LYS A 710 -16.10 15.52 -17.74
C LYS A 710 -16.81 14.41 -18.51
N ALA A 711 -17.14 13.31 -17.84
CA ALA A 711 -18.03 12.27 -18.37
C ALA A 711 -19.50 12.57 -18.04
N ARG A 712 -20.42 12.08 -18.85
CA ARG A 712 -21.87 12.12 -18.64
C ARG A 712 -22.52 10.76 -18.87
N ASP A 713 -23.59 10.47 -18.15
CA ASP A 713 -24.42 9.27 -18.33
C ASP A 713 -25.76 9.60 -19.03
N ALA A 714 -26.65 8.60 -19.12
CA ALA A 714 -27.99 8.75 -19.71
C ALA A 714 -28.98 9.51 -18.81
N ALA A 715 -28.75 9.53 -17.49
CA ALA A 715 -29.57 10.22 -16.50
C ALA A 715 -29.22 11.71 -16.37
N GLY A 716 -28.11 12.15 -17.00
CA GLY A 716 -27.64 13.53 -17.00
C GLY A 716 -26.64 13.85 -15.90
N ASN A 717 -26.17 12.86 -15.12
CA ASN A 717 -25.14 13.09 -14.12
C ASN A 717 -23.79 13.34 -14.80
N ARG A 718 -22.96 14.17 -14.18
CA ARG A 718 -21.64 14.56 -14.69
C ARG A 718 -20.57 14.21 -13.68
N SER A 719 -19.47 13.64 -14.15
CA SER A 719 -18.30 13.38 -13.31
C SER A 719 -17.69 14.68 -12.77
N ALA A 720 -16.82 14.56 -11.76
CA ALA A 720 -15.83 15.60 -11.51
C ALA A 720 -14.97 15.85 -12.77
N ALA A 721 -14.40 17.04 -12.90
CA ALA A 721 -13.48 17.35 -13.99
C ALA A 721 -12.22 16.48 -13.88
N SER A 722 -11.64 16.12 -15.01
CA SER A 722 -10.31 15.53 -15.10
C SER A 722 -9.25 16.46 -14.50
N ASN A 723 -8.02 15.95 -14.40
CA ASN A 723 -6.85 16.82 -14.31
C ASN A 723 -6.83 17.86 -15.45
N ALA A 724 -6.28 19.05 -15.16
CA ALA A 724 -6.07 20.07 -16.16
C ALA A 724 -4.79 19.80 -16.95
N VAL A 725 -4.84 19.89 -18.27
CA VAL A 725 -3.69 19.71 -19.16
C VAL A 725 -3.40 21.02 -19.88
N ALA A 726 -2.25 21.62 -19.58
CA ALA A 726 -1.76 22.81 -20.27
C ALA A 726 -0.90 22.41 -21.47
N VAL A 727 -1.23 22.93 -22.66
CA VAL A 727 -0.55 22.62 -23.92
C VAL A 727 -0.27 23.93 -24.66
N THR A 728 0.99 24.17 -24.99
CA THR A 728 1.38 25.29 -25.87
C THR A 728 1.54 24.76 -27.28
N THR A 729 0.75 25.23 -28.25
CA THR A 729 0.87 24.86 -29.68
C THR A 729 2.27 25.14 -30.21
N ASN A 730 2.68 24.41 -31.24
CA ASN A 730 4.00 24.58 -31.84
C ASN A 730 4.15 25.95 -32.51
N ALA A 731 5.39 26.33 -32.80
CA ALA A 731 5.65 27.43 -33.71
C ALA A 731 5.11 27.09 -35.11
N GLY A 732 4.51 28.07 -35.79
CA GLY A 732 4.00 27.88 -37.15
C GLY A 732 5.10 27.46 -38.10
N THR A 733 4.89 26.41 -38.87
CA THR A 733 5.82 25.95 -39.89
C THR A 733 5.65 26.84 -41.13
N PRO A 734 6.72 27.41 -41.72
CA PRO A 734 6.59 28.09 -43.01
C PRO A 734 6.06 27.10 -44.06
N PRO A 735 5.10 27.49 -44.92
CA PRO A 735 4.52 26.56 -45.89
C PRO A 735 5.61 26.01 -46.83
N PRO A 736 5.60 24.70 -47.16
CA PRO A 736 6.54 24.13 -48.10
C PRO A 736 6.35 24.73 -49.50
N THR A 737 7.43 25.21 -50.09
CA THR A 737 7.47 25.59 -51.51
C THR A 737 7.57 24.32 -52.36
N GLY A 738 6.46 23.81 -52.90
CA GLY A 738 6.47 22.62 -53.78
C GLY A 738 5.11 21.93 -53.96
N LEU A 739 5.07 20.89 -54.78
CA LEU A 739 3.91 19.99 -54.93
C LEU A 739 3.96 18.91 -53.85
N VAL A 740 2.93 18.84 -53.01
CA VAL A 740 2.85 17.87 -51.92
C VAL A 740 2.34 16.53 -52.47
N LEU A 741 3.04 15.45 -52.16
CA LEU A 741 2.56 14.09 -52.41
C LEU A 741 1.75 13.59 -51.21
N ASP A 742 2.35 13.64 -50.02
CA ASP A 742 1.72 13.26 -48.75
C ASP A 742 2.32 14.10 -47.62
N ASN A 743 1.49 14.83 -46.86
CA ASN A 743 1.90 15.55 -45.65
C ASN A 743 1.29 14.96 -44.35
N PHE A 744 0.46 13.92 -44.48
CA PHE A 744 -0.20 13.21 -43.38
C PHE A 744 -0.92 14.09 -42.36
N ASP A 745 -1.44 15.26 -42.78
CA ASP A 745 -2.14 16.21 -41.91
C ASP A 745 -3.58 15.79 -41.55
N GLY A 746 -4.05 14.68 -42.13
CA GLY A 746 -5.40 14.13 -41.95
C GLY A 746 -6.37 14.48 -43.09
N THR A 747 -5.92 15.21 -44.11
CA THR A 747 -6.74 15.63 -45.25
C THR A 747 -6.04 15.40 -46.61
N PRO A 748 -6.21 14.23 -47.25
CA PRO A 748 -7.08 13.10 -46.88
C PRO A 748 -6.55 12.24 -45.72
N ALA A 749 -7.47 11.59 -45.01
CA ALA A 749 -7.14 10.79 -43.84
C ALA A 749 -6.43 9.47 -44.23
N TYR A 750 -5.16 9.33 -43.87
CA TYR A 750 -4.39 8.09 -44.03
C TYR A 750 -4.56 7.15 -42.80
N PRO A 751 -4.66 5.81 -42.96
CA PRO A 751 -4.78 5.07 -44.22
C PRO A 751 -6.25 4.91 -44.68
N SER A 752 -7.22 5.42 -43.92
CA SER A 752 -8.65 5.10 -44.12
C SER A 752 -9.23 5.59 -45.46
N ALA A 753 -8.71 6.68 -46.00
CA ALA A 753 -9.10 7.17 -47.32
C ALA A 753 -8.38 6.42 -48.45
N ALA A 754 -7.22 5.81 -48.16
CA ALA A 754 -6.28 5.29 -49.14
C ALA A 754 -5.96 6.29 -50.26
N LEU A 755 -6.00 7.60 -49.95
CA LEU A 755 -5.73 8.70 -50.86
C LEU A 755 -4.64 9.59 -50.28
N ASN A 756 -3.81 10.16 -51.15
CA ASN A 756 -2.78 11.15 -50.86
C ASN A 756 -3.23 12.56 -51.26
N ASP A 757 -2.37 13.58 -51.06
CA ASP A 757 -2.69 14.99 -51.36
C ASP A 757 -2.88 15.29 -52.86
N LEU A 758 -2.45 14.38 -53.73
CA LEU A 758 -2.74 14.44 -55.18
C LEU A 758 -4.04 13.72 -55.55
N ASN A 759 -4.80 13.27 -54.55
CA ASN A 759 -6.01 12.48 -54.68
C ASN A 759 -5.76 11.18 -55.47
N LYS A 760 -4.61 10.54 -55.22
CA LYS A 760 -4.17 9.26 -55.78
C LYS A 760 -3.98 8.23 -54.68
N TRP A 761 -3.89 6.95 -55.06
CA TRP A 761 -3.81 5.86 -54.10
C TRP A 761 -2.54 5.95 -53.24
N THR A 762 -2.68 5.71 -51.93
CA THR A 762 -1.57 5.56 -50.99
C THR A 762 -1.91 4.49 -49.97
N GLY A 763 -0.90 3.75 -49.50
CA GLY A 763 -1.11 2.70 -48.50
C GLY A 763 0.16 1.96 -48.14
N ALA A 764 0.03 1.06 -47.16
CA ALA A 764 1.15 0.25 -46.69
C ALA A 764 0.69 -1.11 -46.13
N ASN A 765 1.64 -2.03 -45.94
CA ASN A 765 1.38 -3.32 -45.32
C ASN A 765 2.64 -3.90 -44.62
N CYS A 766 2.41 -4.87 -43.73
CA CYS A 766 3.40 -5.62 -42.94
C CYS A 766 4.23 -4.82 -41.92
N PHE A 767 3.82 -3.61 -41.57
CA PHE A 767 4.37 -2.93 -40.41
C PHE A 767 3.77 -3.48 -39.10
N LEU A 768 4.51 -3.38 -38.00
CA LEU A 768 4.11 -3.89 -36.68
C LEU A 768 3.10 -2.99 -35.97
N ASP A 769 2.71 -1.88 -36.59
CA ASP A 769 1.76 -0.87 -36.13
C ASP A 769 0.69 -0.60 -37.20
N GLY A 770 -0.42 0.02 -36.78
CA GLY A 770 -1.51 0.42 -37.68
C GLY A 770 -2.17 -0.73 -38.45
N GLY A 771 -2.17 -1.95 -37.89
CA GLY A 771 -2.72 -3.14 -38.57
C GLY A 771 -1.94 -3.57 -39.82
N GLY A 772 -0.69 -3.14 -39.95
CA GLY A 772 0.13 -3.36 -41.14
C GLY A 772 0.41 -2.08 -41.92
N SER A 773 -0.44 -1.05 -41.81
CA SER A 773 -0.37 0.16 -42.64
C SER A 773 0.52 1.28 -42.08
N GLY A 774 1.13 1.07 -40.91
CA GLY A 774 1.74 2.16 -40.14
C GLY A 774 0.71 3.06 -39.46
N VAL A 775 1.15 3.92 -38.55
CA VAL A 775 0.28 4.81 -37.76
C VAL A 775 0.66 6.26 -37.96
N VAL A 776 -0.30 7.13 -38.30
CA VAL A 776 -0.08 8.58 -38.31
C VAL A 776 -0.24 9.09 -36.88
N THR A 777 0.82 9.66 -36.33
CA THR A 777 0.84 10.26 -34.98
C THR A 777 1.48 11.63 -35.04
N GLY A 778 0.74 12.66 -34.64
CA GLY A 778 1.24 14.04 -34.63
C GLY A 778 1.53 14.61 -36.02
N GLY A 779 0.77 14.21 -37.04
CA GLY A 779 0.93 14.69 -38.43
C GLY A 779 2.01 13.96 -39.23
N ALA A 780 2.63 12.92 -38.67
CA ALA A 780 3.66 12.15 -39.36
C ALA A 780 3.32 10.65 -39.38
N LEU A 781 3.60 10.00 -40.50
CA LEU A 781 3.47 8.55 -40.66
C LEU A 781 4.63 7.83 -39.97
N SER A 782 4.33 7.06 -38.93
CA SER A 782 5.26 6.14 -38.26
C SER A 782 5.16 4.75 -38.88
N LEU A 783 6.32 4.20 -39.26
CA LEU A 783 6.47 2.87 -39.85
C LEU A 783 7.40 2.03 -38.97
N ARG A 784 6.83 1.16 -38.11
CA ARG A 784 7.62 0.25 -37.27
C ARG A 784 7.80 -1.10 -37.97
N TYR A 785 9.03 -1.47 -38.28
CA TYR A 785 9.34 -2.67 -39.06
C TYR A 785 10.29 -3.62 -38.31
N ASN A 786 10.14 -4.91 -38.60
CA ASN A 786 11.09 -5.96 -38.22
C ASN A 786 11.28 -6.89 -39.42
N ASN A 787 12.19 -6.52 -40.31
CA ASN A 787 12.43 -7.19 -41.60
C ASN A 787 11.15 -7.43 -42.43
N CYS A 788 10.15 -6.56 -42.28
CA CYS A 788 8.89 -6.61 -42.99
C CYS A 788 8.31 -5.20 -43.10
N GLY A 789 7.79 -4.85 -44.28
CA GLY A 789 7.14 -3.57 -44.51
C GLY A 789 7.19 -3.13 -45.96
N TRP A 790 6.09 -2.58 -46.45
CA TRP A 790 6.01 -1.93 -47.76
C TRP A 790 5.05 -0.73 -47.69
N PHE A 791 5.48 0.43 -48.19
CA PHE A 791 4.67 1.65 -48.33
C PHE A 791 4.68 2.09 -49.80
N GLY A 792 3.55 2.56 -50.33
CA GLY A 792 3.42 3.05 -51.70
C GLY A 792 2.47 4.25 -51.79
N SER A 793 2.82 5.25 -52.60
CA SER A 793 2.00 6.42 -52.89
C SER A 793 2.08 6.80 -54.38
N ASP A 794 0.94 6.78 -55.07
CA ASP A 794 0.82 7.05 -56.50
C ASP A 794 0.96 8.53 -56.79
N VAL A 795 1.77 8.90 -57.79
CA VAL A 795 1.97 10.32 -58.13
C VAL A 795 1.04 10.74 -59.27
N GLY A 796 1.05 9.98 -60.38
CA GLY A 796 0.09 10.16 -61.48
C GLY A 796 0.06 11.54 -62.15
N VAL A 797 1.11 12.36 -61.97
CA VAL A 797 1.28 13.70 -62.57
C VAL A 797 2.69 13.86 -63.17
N ASP A 798 2.85 14.75 -64.14
CA ASP A 798 4.16 15.11 -64.70
C ASP A 798 4.94 16.00 -63.70
N LEU A 799 6.18 15.61 -63.41
CA LEU A 799 7.07 16.29 -62.47
C LEU A 799 8.24 17.00 -63.15
N SER A 800 8.18 17.25 -64.45
CA SER A 800 9.30 17.86 -65.20
C SER A 800 9.66 19.27 -64.70
N ALA A 801 8.70 19.95 -64.07
CA ALA A 801 8.88 21.25 -63.42
C ALA A 801 9.63 21.20 -62.08
N TYR A 802 9.76 20.02 -61.45
CA TYR A 802 10.39 19.86 -60.14
C TYR A 802 11.77 19.20 -60.28
N THR A 803 12.70 19.63 -59.44
CA THR A 803 14.10 19.16 -59.45
C THR A 803 14.32 18.07 -58.40
N TYR A 804 13.70 18.21 -57.23
CA TYR A 804 13.96 17.39 -56.05
C TYR A 804 12.74 16.56 -55.65
N LEU A 805 13.00 15.32 -55.24
CA LEU A 805 12.14 14.59 -54.31
C LEU A 805 12.61 14.94 -52.90
N VAL A 806 11.72 15.47 -52.07
CA VAL A 806 12.02 15.82 -50.68
C VAL A 806 11.25 14.92 -49.75
N VAL A 807 11.97 14.17 -48.91
CA VAL A 807 11.42 13.32 -47.85
C VAL A 807 11.85 13.90 -46.51
N ARG A 808 10.88 14.39 -45.73
CA ARG A 808 11.11 14.88 -44.37
C ARG A 808 10.98 13.72 -43.39
N VAL A 809 12.10 13.25 -42.86
CA VAL A 809 12.17 11.96 -42.14
C VAL A 809 13.06 12.03 -40.91
N LYS A 810 12.74 11.22 -39.89
CA LYS A 810 13.63 10.88 -38.77
C LYS A 810 13.57 9.38 -38.47
N GLY A 811 14.59 8.89 -37.78
CA GLY A 811 14.68 7.53 -37.26
C GLY A 811 14.55 7.48 -35.74
N LEU A 812 14.23 6.31 -35.19
CA LEU A 812 14.20 6.10 -33.74
C LEU A 812 15.61 6.18 -33.13
N ALA A 813 16.60 5.60 -33.81
CA ALA A 813 17.99 5.55 -33.36
C ALA A 813 18.92 6.44 -34.20
N GLY A 814 18.52 6.77 -35.44
CA GLY A 814 19.41 7.34 -36.44
C GLY A 814 20.25 6.24 -37.12
N GLY A 815 20.57 6.43 -38.39
CA GLY A 815 21.31 5.46 -39.21
C GLY A 815 20.46 4.50 -40.05
N GLU A 816 19.14 4.66 -40.09
CA GLU A 816 18.21 3.73 -40.75
C GLU A 816 18.20 3.82 -42.29
N GLN A 817 19.01 4.66 -42.93
CA GLN A 817 19.04 4.84 -44.39
C GLN A 817 19.38 3.55 -45.18
N SER A 818 19.99 2.56 -44.55
CA SER A 818 20.30 1.27 -45.19
C SER A 818 19.22 0.20 -44.99
N HIS A 819 18.15 0.48 -44.23
CA HIS A 819 17.15 -0.52 -43.87
C HIS A 819 16.07 -0.71 -44.93
N PHE A 820 15.95 0.22 -45.88
CA PHE A 820 14.90 0.19 -46.88
C PHE A 820 15.38 0.67 -48.25
N ASN A 821 14.73 0.15 -49.28
CA ASN A 821 14.86 0.66 -50.63
C ASN A 821 13.75 1.67 -50.91
N LEU A 822 14.08 2.73 -51.66
CA LEU A 822 13.12 3.65 -52.24
C LEU A 822 13.15 3.47 -53.77
N GLY A 823 11.99 3.15 -54.33
CA GLY A 823 11.72 3.06 -55.76
C GLY A 823 10.87 4.22 -56.23
N PHE A 824 11.32 4.95 -57.25
CA PHE A 824 10.56 6.04 -57.85
C PHE A 824 11.01 6.33 -59.30
N GLY A 825 10.06 6.55 -60.22
CA GLY A 825 10.36 6.91 -61.61
C GLY A 825 11.28 5.93 -62.34
N GLY A 826 11.19 4.63 -62.04
CA GLY A 826 12.02 3.58 -62.64
C GLY A 826 13.41 3.39 -62.00
N SER A 827 13.76 4.17 -60.98
CA SER A 827 14.99 4.00 -60.20
C SER A 827 14.66 3.42 -58.83
N THR A 828 15.29 2.30 -58.45
CA THR A 828 15.16 1.70 -57.12
C THR A 828 16.55 1.51 -56.51
N LYS A 829 16.78 2.10 -55.34
CA LYS A 829 18.05 2.03 -54.61
C LYS A 829 17.80 1.89 -53.11
N VAL A 830 18.78 1.42 -52.36
CA VAL A 830 18.80 1.62 -50.89
C VAL A 830 18.73 3.12 -50.63
N PHE A 831 17.98 3.57 -49.62
CA PHE A 831 17.77 5.01 -49.40
C PHE A 831 19.08 5.77 -49.19
N GLY A 832 20.06 5.16 -48.52
CA GLY A 832 21.42 5.70 -48.36
C GLY A 832 22.25 5.76 -49.65
N ASP A 833 21.87 5.08 -50.73
CA ASP A 833 22.65 5.03 -51.98
C ASP A 833 22.26 6.13 -52.99
N PHE A 834 21.23 6.94 -52.69
CA PHE A 834 20.94 8.13 -53.49
C PHE A 834 22.08 9.14 -53.34
N THR A 835 22.40 9.84 -54.42
CA THR A 835 23.42 10.92 -54.42
C THR A 835 22.73 12.26 -54.24
N LEU A 836 23.15 13.02 -53.24
CA LEU A 836 22.70 14.39 -52.96
C LEU A 836 23.55 15.41 -53.70
N ASP A 837 23.12 16.67 -53.70
CA ASP A 837 23.96 17.77 -54.19
C ASP A 837 25.31 17.80 -53.44
N GLY A 838 26.39 18.02 -54.18
CA GLY A 838 27.75 17.95 -53.64
C GLY A 838 28.31 16.52 -53.45
N GLY A 839 27.60 15.49 -53.90
CA GLY A 839 28.07 14.10 -53.91
C GLY A 839 27.90 13.35 -52.58
N GLY A 840 27.19 13.94 -51.61
CA GLY A 840 26.85 13.28 -50.35
C GLY A 840 25.74 12.23 -50.50
N HIS A 841 25.42 11.56 -49.39
CA HIS A 841 24.41 10.50 -49.34
C HIS A 841 23.40 10.77 -48.20
N PRO A 842 22.13 10.34 -48.33
CA PRO A 842 21.15 10.45 -47.24
C PRO A 842 21.65 9.79 -45.96
N VAL A 843 21.51 10.51 -44.84
CA VAL A 843 21.77 9.99 -43.50
C VAL A 843 20.55 10.30 -42.67
N ILE A 844 19.89 9.32 -42.06
CA ILE A 844 18.75 9.53 -41.17
C ILE A 844 19.25 9.81 -39.75
N THR A 845 18.74 10.87 -39.12
CA THR A 845 19.05 11.22 -37.72
C THR A 845 17.83 11.03 -36.82
N THR A 846 17.99 11.25 -35.51
CA THR A 846 16.89 11.21 -34.54
C THR A 846 15.99 12.45 -34.57
N ALA A 847 16.36 13.49 -35.33
CA ALA A 847 15.57 14.70 -35.55
C ALA A 847 15.04 14.74 -37.00
N TYR A 848 13.88 15.40 -37.19
CA TYR A 848 13.35 15.61 -38.54
C TYR A 848 14.26 16.50 -39.36
N GLN A 849 14.48 16.09 -40.60
CA GLN A 849 15.27 16.81 -41.59
C GLN A 849 14.71 16.55 -42.98
N ASP A 850 14.95 17.49 -43.89
CA ASP A 850 14.55 17.38 -45.29
C ASP A 850 15.69 16.74 -46.09
N ILE A 851 15.49 15.50 -46.55
CA ILE A 851 16.41 14.85 -47.47
C ILE A 851 15.99 15.21 -48.89
N ARG A 852 16.79 16.04 -49.57
CA ARG A 852 16.53 16.57 -50.91
C ARG A 852 17.27 15.76 -51.97
N ILE A 853 16.57 14.88 -52.68
CA ILE A 853 17.15 13.98 -53.69
C ILE A 853 16.99 14.60 -55.09
N PRO A 854 18.08 14.97 -55.79
CA PRO A 854 18.00 15.47 -57.16
C PRO A 854 17.53 14.34 -58.10
N MET A 855 16.32 14.47 -58.64
CA MET A 855 15.65 13.34 -59.31
C MET A 855 16.39 12.89 -60.58
N ALA A 856 16.75 13.82 -61.47
CA ALA A 856 17.42 13.50 -62.73
C ALA A 856 18.81 12.89 -62.51
N ALA A 857 19.59 13.40 -61.55
CA ALA A 857 20.93 12.88 -61.23
C ALA A 857 20.90 11.45 -60.67
N ASN A 858 19.76 11.04 -60.08
CA ASN A 858 19.55 9.71 -59.54
C ASN A 858 18.80 8.77 -60.49
N GLY A 859 18.64 9.16 -61.76
CA GLY A 859 17.99 8.35 -62.79
C GLY A 859 16.47 8.23 -62.64
N ILE A 860 15.83 9.11 -61.87
CA ILE A 860 14.38 9.12 -61.67
C ILE A 860 13.71 9.79 -62.87
N ASN A 861 12.84 9.05 -63.58
CA ASN A 861 12.02 9.60 -64.66
C ASN A 861 10.91 10.50 -64.08
N ARG A 862 10.90 11.75 -64.51
CA ARG A 862 9.97 12.79 -64.04
C ARG A 862 8.71 12.95 -64.90
N ASN A 863 8.71 12.43 -66.12
CA ASN A 863 7.57 12.60 -67.04
C ASN A 863 6.45 11.59 -66.78
N SER A 864 6.78 10.42 -66.24
CA SER A 864 5.81 9.38 -65.89
C SER A 864 6.32 8.58 -64.69
N PRO A 865 6.35 9.19 -63.50
CA PRO A 865 7.07 8.65 -62.35
C PRO A 865 6.39 7.44 -61.69
N SER A 866 5.13 7.15 -62.05
CA SER A 866 4.30 6.07 -61.49
C SER A 866 4.11 6.23 -59.97
N GLN A 867 4.55 5.25 -59.17
CA GLN A 867 4.39 5.18 -57.72
C GLN A 867 5.74 5.38 -57.02
N LEU A 868 5.74 6.14 -55.92
CA LEU A 868 6.83 6.13 -54.95
C LEU A 868 6.62 4.95 -54.00
N ALA A 869 7.57 4.03 -53.94
CA ALA A 869 7.49 2.82 -53.13
C ALA A 869 8.69 2.68 -52.18
N MET A 870 8.45 2.26 -50.94
CA MET A 870 9.48 1.97 -49.94
C MET A 870 9.33 0.53 -49.45
N GLY A 871 10.42 -0.25 -49.45
CA GLY A 871 10.41 -1.66 -49.00
C GLY A 871 11.43 -1.94 -47.90
N PHE A 872 11.03 -2.66 -46.85
CA PHE A 872 11.79 -2.83 -45.58
C PHE A 872 12.25 -4.29 -45.34
N TRP A 873 12.46 -5.06 -46.40
CA TRP A 873 12.77 -6.50 -46.36
C TRP A 873 14.29 -6.79 -46.39
N TYR A 874 15.08 -6.02 -45.63
CA TYR A 874 16.56 -6.02 -45.72
C TYR A 874 17.26 -6.31 -44.38
N GLY A 875 16.63 -7.08 -43.49
CA GLY A 875 17.22 -7.59 -42.25
C GLY A 875 17.28 -6.60 -41.07
N GLY A 876 16.79 -5.37 -41.24
CA GLY A 876 16.74 -4.35 -40.18
C GLY A 876 15.48 -4.40 -39.32
N ASN A 877 15.58 -3.93 -38.06
CA ASN A 877 14.44 -3.62 -37.21
C ASN A 877 14.60 -2.21 -36.62
N SER A 878 13.60 -1.35 -36.79
CA SER A 878 13.56 0.00 -36.22
C SER A 878 12.17 0.63 -36.49
N THR A 879 12.06 1.92 -36.21
CA THR A 879 10.96 2.78 -36.65
C THR A 879 11.52 3.98 -37.41
N ILE A 880 10.92 4.32 -38.54
CA ILE A 880 11.09 5.64 -39.16
C ILE A 880 9.78 6.43 -39.07
N SER A 881 9.89 7.75 -39.01
CA SER A 881 8.73 8.66 -39.08
C SER A 881 8.90 9.62 -40.25
N ILE A 882 7.87 9.73 -41.09
CA ILE A 882 7.83 10.59 -42.27
C ILE A 882 6.79 11.69 -42.04
N ASP A 883 7.24 12.94 -42.04
CA ASP A 883 6.41 14.12 -41.83
C ASP A 883 5.79 14.58 -43.15
N ASN A 884 6.58 14.59 -44.23
CA ASN A 884 6.13 15.08 -45.53
C ASN A 884 6.94 14.47 -46.67
N ILE A 885 6.26 14.21 -47.79
CA ILE A 885 6.84 13.86 -49.07
C ILE A 885 6.37 14.90 -50.10
N SER A 886 7.30 15.58 -50.75
CA SER A 886 6.99 16.63 -51.72
C SER A 886 7.98 16.70 -52.87
N PHE A 887 7.58 17.40 -53.94
CA PHE A 887 8.41 17.70 -55.10
C PHE A 887 8.71 19.20 -55.15
N GLN A 888 9.98 19.57 -55.30
CA GLN A 888 10.46 20.95 -55.25
C GLN A 888 11.30 21.33 -56.45
#